data_AF-A0A2P8Q3T0-F1
#
_entry.id   AF-A0A2P8Q3T0-F1
#
_cell.length_a   1.000
_cell.length_b   1.000
_cell.length_c   1.000
_cell.angle_alpha   90.00
_cell.angle_beta   90.00
_cell.angle_gamma   90.00
#
_symmetry.space_group_name_H-M   'P 1'
#
loop_
_entity.id
_entity.type
_entity.pdbx_description
1 polymer ?
#
loop_
_entity_poly.entity_id
_entity_poly.type
_entity_poly.pdbx_seq_one_letter_code
_entity_poly.pdbx_strand_id
1 'polypeptide(L)'
;MVFTRLARTVPGRIAGPVGRQLVSVSILDMATRLAAQAFLAALPMLFAVASFTPPAVRRELVGTLRTQLGTEGPVLTQVDEVYRGAADSMEAWGAVGVLVALLSATAFSRALQRLCERSWHLPRAGLRTVVWRWGVWLLVWVTVLVSQGTLRDGFGAGAALGFPLQLIAAVLMWWWTQHLMLAGRVAWLPLLPGALLTGIGVVLYSAVSGLWLPRSLELSVERYGPLGSVFTVLSWLIFFFAIVAGGIAIGYVLAHDPLLSPWLGLTGRGEGRTRGGSPARGDAPLRSTNDRHAMEPTTRGQRWSARGALAAATAAVLVLGVFAGLRTIALLGVGLAGLAVTAAALWWVLTRRSVWRLLAAVLAVAAPVWIVVAYTRAELAWVVVVAGALFMVAVGAGRRALVRTDGSARTPEHPAPRVRHPVLIMNPRSGGGKVARFGLREKAEALGAQVLLLEGPGETDVAELARKAATEGADLLGVAGGDGTQALVADVAASLGLPFLVVPAGTRNHFALDLGLDREDPAKALDALTDGVLLRVDLGRAAGHPFVNNVSFGAYAEVVQSPAYRDGKTRTTLELLPDLLVGHRGARLAARAGEADFEAPQALLVSNNPYGTGDIAGLGRRPRLDGGELGVVGVDVASATQAAGLLRGRRATGLTRVTAREVVVDADRERIPVGVDGEAVSLPVPVRCEARPGALRVLVPRERPGMRAPLPRLDWPRIARLALPSARGHAHPEAPHPEAAHPEAAHPETARPTEPGG
;
A
#
# COMPACT_ATOMS: atom_id res chain seq x y z
N MET A 1 22.40 -3.93 -36.49
CA MET A 1 21.37 -4.65 -37.29
C MET A 1 20.08 -4.98 -36.53
N VAL A 2 20.09 -5.21 -35.21
CA VAL A 2 18.86 -5.51 -34.43
C VAL A 2 17.97 -4.27 -34.21
N PHE A 3 18.56 -3.12 -33.88
CA PHE A 3 17.83 -1.85 -33.70
C PHE A 3 17.13 -1.36 -34.99
N THR A 4 17.76 -1.56 -36.15
CA THR A 4 17.21 -1.19 -37.46
C THR A 4 16.11 -2.11 -37.96
N ARG A 5 16.07 -3.39 -37.53
CA ARG A 5 14.95 -4.32 -37.78
C ARG A 5 13.75 -4.06 -36.85
N LEU A 6 13.98 -3.64 -35.61
CA LEU A 6 12.93 -3.20 -34.67
C LEU A 6 12.24 -1.91 -35.15
N ALA A 7 12.99 -0.90 -35.59
CA ALA A 7 12.43 0.37 -36.05
C ALA A 7 11.50 0.25 -37.27
N ARG A 8 11.68 -0.77 -38.13
CA ARG A 8 10.83 -1.01 -39.31
C ARG A 8 9.61 -1.91 -39.05
N THR A 9 9.53 -2.62 -37.92
CA THR A 9 8.46 -3.58 -37.59
C THR A 9 7.54 -3.15 -36.45
N VAL A 10 7.97 -2.20 -35.62
CA VAL A 10 7.20 -1.62 -34.51
C VAL A 10 5.98 -0.80 -34.96
N PRO A 11 6.05 0.05 -36.01
CA PRO A 11 4.88 0.87 -36.40
C PRO A 11 3.68 0.02 -36.82
N GLY A 12 3.90 -1.06 -37.59
CA GLY A 12 2.81 -1.93 -38.06
C GLY A 12 2.16 -2.78 -36.96
N ARG A 13 2.92 -3.17 -35.92
CA ARG A 13 2.40 -3.97 -34.79
C ARG A 13 1.55 -3.16 -33.82
N ILE A 14 1.90 -1.89 -33.60
CA ILE A 14 1.26 -1.04 -32.59
C ILE A 14 0.16 -0.16 -33.22
N ALA A 15 0.25 0.21 -34.50
CA ALA A 15 -0.72 1.09 -35.17
C ALA A 15 -2.15 0.54 -35.17
N GLY A 16 -2.34 -0.76 -35.42
CA GLY A 16 -3.66 -1.39 -35.43
C GLY A 16 -4.35 -1.35 -34.05
N PRO A 17 -3.71 -1.86 -32.98
CA PRO A 17 -4.21 -1.77 -31.61
C PRO A 17 -4.43 -0.33 -31.12
N VAL A 18 -3.51 0.58 -31.44
CA VAL A 18 -3.67 2.02 -31.13
C VAL A 18 -4.90 2.57 -31.82
N GLY A 19 -5.05 2.40 -33.14
CA GLY A 19 -6.22 2.89 -33.88
C GLY A 19 -7.54 2.40 -33.30
N ARG A 20 -7.64 1.11 -32.97
CA ARG A 20 -8.83 0.55 -32.30
C ARG A 20 -9.09 1.15 -30.93
N GLN A 21 -8.04 1.41 -30.15
CA GLN A 21 -8.17 2.02 -28.82
C GLN A 21 -8.55 3.50 -28.88
N LEU A 22 -8.02 4.26 -29.84
CA LEU A 22 -8.42 5.66 -30.04
C LEU A 22 -9.91 5.77 -30.40
N VAL A 23 -10.42 4.83 -31.21
CA VAL A 23 -11.84 4.74 -31.59
C VAL A 23 -12.71 4.29 -30.41
N SER A 24 -12.29 3.27 -29.65
CA SER A 24 -13.06 2.75 -28.51
C SER A 24 -13.26 3.80 -27.39
N VAL A 25 -12.25 4.66 -27.19
CA VAL A 25 -12.28 5.76 -26.23
C VAL A 25 -13.08 6.96 -26.73
N SER A 26 -13.39 7.03 -28.04
CA SER A 26 -14.07 8.16 -28.69
C SER A 26 -13.36 9.48 -28.36
N ILE A 27 -12.07 9.58 -28.70
CA ILE A 27 -11.20 10.68 -28.26
C ILE A 27 -11.76 12.05 -28.63
N LEU A 28 -12.31 12.21 -29.82
CA LEU A 28 -12.88 13.49 -30.25
C LEU A 28 -14.06 13.91 -29.35
N ASP A 29 -14.97 12.98 -29.05
CA ASP A 29 -16.11 13.23 -28.15
C ASP A 29 -15.67 13.56 -26.73
N MET A 30 -14.66 12.84 -26.21
CA MET A 30 -14.12 13.08 -24.86
C MET A 30 -13.35 14.39 -24.77
N ALA A 31 -12.53 14.70 -25.77
CA ALA A 31 -11.78 15.95 -25.85
C ALA A 31 -12.74 17.14 -25.95
N THR A 32 -13.76 17.05 -26.80
CA THR A 32 -14.79 18.09 -26.95
C THR A 32 -15.57 18.30 -25.66
N ARG A 33 -15.99 17.21 -25.00
CA ARG A 33 -16.70 17.28 -23.72
C ARG A 33 -15.83 17.89 -22.61
N LEU A 34 -14.56 17.52 -22.53
CA LEU A 34 -13.61 18.09 -21.55
C LEU A 34 -13.33 19.57 -21.83
N ALA A 35 -13.14 19.94 -23.11
CA ALA A 35 -12.92 21.32 -23.53
C ALA A 35 -14.12 22.21 -23.20
N ALA A 36 -15.34 21.75 -23.52
CA ALA A 36 -16.56 22.47 -23.19
C ALA A 36 -16.72 22.67 -21.68
N GLN A 37 -16.42 21.64 -20.88
CA GLN A 37 -16.50 21.74 -19.42
C GLN A 37 -15.41 22.63 -18.82
N ALA A 38 -14.18 22.57 -19.35
CA ALA A 38 -13.09 23.45 -18.92
C ALA A 38 -13.41 24.91 -19.25
N PHE A 39 -13.92 25.17 -20.45
CA PHE A 39 -14.34 26.50 -20.88
C PHE A 39 -15.47 27.05 -20.01
N LEU A 40 -16.52 26.25 -19.77
CA LEU A 40 -17.64 26.63 -18.90
C LEU A 40 -17.22 26.82 -17.43
N ALA A 41 -16.21 26.09 -16.97
CA ALA A 41 -15.66 26.22 -15.62
C ALA A 41 -14.75 27.44 -15.45
N ALA A 42 -14.11 27.90 -16.52
CA ALA A 42 -13.05 28.91 -16.46
C ALA A 42 -13.54 30.25 -15.90
N LEU A 43 -14.65 30.79 -16.41
CA LEU A 43 -15.18 32.09 -15.98
C LEU A 43 -15.65 32.10 -14.51
N PRO A 44 -16.55 31.20 -14.06
CA PRO A 44 -16.96 31.15 -12.65
C PRO A 44 -15.79 30.91 -11.70
N MET A 45 -14.82 30.09 -12.10
CA MET A 45 -13.62 29.82 -11.30
C MET A 45 -12.71 31.05 -11.22
N LEU A 46 -12.54 31.79 -12.31
CA LEU A 46 -11.80 33.06 -12.31
C LEU A 46 -12.48 34.06 -11.37
N PHE A 47 -13.80 34.17 -11.38
CA PHE A 47 -14.56 35.02 -10.44
C PHE A 47 -14.43 34.55 -8.99
N ALA A 48 -14.48 33.25 -8.71
CA ALA A 48 -14.28 32.71 -7.37
C ALA A 48 -12.84 32.94 -6.87
N VAL A 49 -11.83 32.78 -7.72
CA VAL A 49 -10.44 33.10 -7.35
C VAL A 49 -10.30 34.61 -7.13
N ALA A 50 -10.89 35.43 -8.00
CA ALA A 50 -10.91 36.88 -7.84
C ALA A 50 -11.59 37.33 -6.54
N SER A 51 -12.65 36.66 -6.08
CA SER A 51 -13.34 37.06 -4.84
C SER A 51 -12.53 36.78 -3.57
N PHE A 52 -11.72 35.72 -3.55
CA PHE A 52 -10.93 35.33 -2.38
C PHE A 52 -9.45 35.77 -2.42
N THR A 53 -8.99 36.38 -3.52
CA THR A 53 -7.60 36.79 -3.68
C THR A 53 -7.38 38.23 -3.16
N PRO A 54 -6.45 38.44 -2.19
CA PRO A 54 -6.13 39.77 -1.66
C PRO A 54 -5.67 40.74 -2.77
N PRO A 55 -5.95 42.05 -2.67
CA PRO A 55 -5.66 43.03 -3.71
C PRO A 55 -4.19 43.05 -4.17
N ALA A 56 -3.26 42.71 -3.28
CA ALA A 56 -1.84 42.60 -3.59
C ALA A 56 -1.53 41.47 -4.60
N VAL A 57 -2.11 40.29 -4.40
CA VAL A 57 -1.90 39.09 -5.23
C VAL A 57 -2.60 39.24 -6.58
N ARG A 58 -3.74 39.94 -6.62
CA ARG A 58 -4.47 40.26 -7.85
C ARG A 58 -3.64 41.11 -8.82
N ARG A 59 -2.94 42.13 -8.30
CA ARG A 59 -2.03 42.98 -9.09
C ARG A 59 -0.85 42.18 -9.66
N GLU A 60 -0.33 41.23 -8.90
CA GLU A 60 0.74 40.33 -9.34
C GLU A 60 0.28 39.33 -10.42
N LEU A 61 -0.94 38.79 -10.31
CA LEU A 61 -1.56 37.92 -11.30
C LEU A 61 -1.80 38.64 -12.64
N VAL A 62 -2.31 39.87 -12.59
CA VAL A 62 -2.48 40.73 -13.77
C VAL A 62 -1.12 41.11 -14.36
N GLY A 63 -0.12 41.41 -13.52
CA GLY A 63 1.26 41.65 -13.95
C GLY A 63 1.86 40.45 -14.68
N THR A 64 1.70 39.25 -14.13
CA THR A 64 2.18 37.99 -14.72
C THR A 64 1.50 37.71 -16.06
N LEU A 65 0.18 37.93 -16.16
CA LEU A 65 -0.58 37.79 -17.41
C LEU A 65 -0.11 38.78 -18.49
N ARG A 66 0.19 40.03 -18.12
CA ARG A 66 0.76 41.02 -19.06
C ARG A 66 2.12 40.60 -19.59
N THR A 67 3.01 40.09 -18.73
CA THR A 67 4.31 39.57 -19.15
C THR A 67 4.24 38.29 -19.98
N GLN A 68 3.23 37.43 -19.75
CA GLN A 68 3.09 36.17 -20.49
C GLN A 68 2.34 36.30 -21.82
N LEU A 69 1.38 37.22 -21.92
CA LEU A 69 0.59 37.43 -23.14
C LEU A 69 1.24 38.44 -24.11
N GLY A 70 2.22 39.21 -23.63
CA GLY A 70 3.19 39.88 -24.49
C GLY A 70 2.60 40.81 -25.55
N THR A 71 1.70 41.73 -25.17
CA THR A 71 1.41 43.00 -25.88
C THR A 71 0.34 43.80 -25.13
N GLU A 72 0.41 45.13 -25.21
CA GLU A 72 -0.64 46.09 -24.82
C GLU A 72 -1.81 46.09 -25.83
N GLY A 73 -2.37 44.91 -26.13
CA GLY A 73 -3.42 44.76 -27.14
C GLY A 73 -4.86 44.89 -26.59
N PRO A 74 -5.87 45.06 -27.48
CA PRO A 74 -7.30 45.27 -27.15
C PRO A 74 -7.96 44.15 -26.32
N VAL A 75 -7.30 42.99 -26.18
CA VAL A 75 -7.72 41.87 -25.34
C VAL A 75 -7.53 42.19 -23.85
N LEU A 76 -6.49 42.95 -23.48
CA LEU A 76 -6.24 43.34 -22.09
C LEU A 76 -7.25 44.39 -21.61
N THR A 77 -7.68 45.31 -22.48
CA THR A 77 -8.76 46.25 -22.17
C THR A 77 -10.09 45.54 -21.95
N GLN A 78 -10.40 44.51 -22.74
CA GLN A 78 -11.59 43.67 -22.52
C GLN A 78 -11.50 42.82 -21.24
N VAL A 79 -10.34 42.23 -20.94
CA VAL A 79 -10.15 41.52 -19.67
C VAL A 79 -10.29 42.48 -18.49
N ASP A 80 -9.74 43.69 -18.58
CA ASP A 80 -9.85 44.71 -17.54
C ASP A 80 -11.30 45.25 -17.42
N GLU A 81 -12.05 45.37 -18.51
CA GLU A 81 -13.49 45.71 -18.53
C GLU A 81 -14.37 44.60 -17.93
N VAL A 82 -14.14 43.34 -18.32
CA VAL A 82 -14.83 42.17 -17.74
C VAL A 82 -14.51 42.04 -16.26
N TYR A 83 -13.28 42.36 -15.85
CA TYR A 83 -12.85 42.29 -14.47
C TYR A 83 -13.36 43.47 -13.62
N ARG A 84 -13.45 44.69 -14.16
CA ARG A 84 -14.08 45.85 -13.51
C ARG A 84 -15.59 45.68 -13.39
N GLY A 85 -16.28 45.30 -14.46
CA GLY A 85 -17.72 45.01 -14.42
C GLY A 85 -18.05 43.83 -13.48
N ALA A 86 -17.14 42.86 -13.36
CA ALA A 86 -17.28 41.77 -12.40
C ALA A 86 -16.98 42.18 -10.95
N ALA A 87 -16.08 43.15 -10.72
CA ALA A 87 -15.84 43.68 -9.37
C ALA A 87 -17.08 44.41 -8.82
N ASP A 88 -17.81 45.14 -9.68
CA ASP A 88 -19.09 45.76 -9.31
C ASP A 88 -20.21 44.71 -9.11
N SER A 89 -20.11 43.57 -9.81
CA SER A 89 -21.03 42.42 -9.66
C SER A 89 -20.68 41.49 -8.48
N MET A 90 -19.46 41.59 -7.94
CA MET A 90 -18.91 40.72 -6.90
C MET A 90 -19.58 40.92 -5.53
N GLU A 91 -20.12 42.11 -5.24
CA GLU A 91 -20.88 42.37 -4.01
C GLU A 91 -22.27 41.71 -4.01
N ALA A 92 -22.88 41.48 -5.18
CA ALA A 92 -24.25 40.97 -5.27
C ALA A 92 -24.35 39.43 -5.43
N TRP A 93 -23.36 38.76 -6.03
CA TRP A 93 -23.48 37.34 -6.44
C TRP A 93 -22.30 36.42 -6.05
N GLY A 94 -21.38 36.88 -5.19
CA GLY A 94 -20.15 36.15 -4.85
C GLY A 94 -20.36 34.69 -4.41
N ALA A 95 -21.38 34.39 -3.61
CA ALA A 95 -21.70 33.03 -3.16
C ALA A 95 -22.18 32.10 -4.30
N VAL A 96 -22.93 32.65 -5.27
CA VAL A 96 -23.44 31.90 -6.43
C VAL A 96 -22.30 31.58 -7.41
N GLY A 97 -21.39 32.53 -7.63
CA GLY A 97 -20.18 32.29 -8.43
C GLY A 97 -19.31 31.14 -7.89
N VAL A 98 -19.16 31.08 -6.56
CA VAL A 98 -18.43 29.99 -5.88
C VAL A 98 -19.15 28.65 -6.01
N LEU A 99 -20.47 28.63 -5.83
CA LEU A 99 -21.27 27.42 -6.00
C LEU A 99 -21.18 26.88 -7.44
N VAL A 100 -21.29 27.77 -8.43
CA VAL A 100 -21.16 27.42 -9.85
C VAL A 100 -19.73 26.94 -10.16
N ALA A 101 -18.69 27.57 -9.62
CA ALA A 101 -17.31 27.11 -9.78
C ALA A 101 -17.09 25.70 -9.21
N LEU A 102 -17.63 25.40 -8.02
CA LEU A 102 -17.56 24.07 -7.41
C LEU A 102 -18.31 23.01 -8.23
N LEU A 103 -19.50 23.34 -8.73
CA LEU A 103 -20.29 22.47 -9.60
C LEU A 103 -19.55 22.18 -10.92
N SER A 104 -18.98 23.20 -11.55
CA SER A 104 -18.22 23.07 -12.79
C SER A 104 -16.93 22.27 -12.61
N ALA A 105 -16.18 22.51 -11.53
CA ALA A 105 -14.98 21.74 -11.18
C ALA A 105 -15.28 20.26 -10.91
N THR A 106 -16.41 19.98 -10.27
CA THR A 106 -16.92 18.61 -10.06
C THR A 106 -17.29 17.95 -11.39
N ALA A 107 -17.99 18.67 -12.27
CA ALA A 107 -18.41 18.17 -13.57
C ALA A 107 -17.21 17.82 -14.46
N PHE A 108 -16.15 18.64 -14.43
CA PHE A 108 -14.89 18.44 -15.14
C PHE A 108 -14.13 17.23 -14.59
N SER A 109 -13.92 17.16 -13.27
CA SER A 109 -13.23 16.04 -12.62
C SER A 109 -13.91 14.70 -12.91
N ARG A 110 -15.25 14.69 -12.97
CA ARG A 110 -16.04 13.52 -13.37
C ARG A 110 -15.81 13.12 -14.83
N ALA A 111 -15.63 14.07 -15.75
CA ALA A 111 -15.30 13.74 -17.14
C ALA A 111 -13.88 13.19 -17.28
N LEU A 112 -12.92 13.74 -16.56
CA LEU A 112 -11.55 13.25 -16.56
C LEU A 112 -11.44 11.83 -15.98
N GLN A 113 -12.22 11.54 -14.93
CA GLN A 113 -12.34 10.20 -14.40
C GLN A 113 -12.91 9.22 -15.44
N ARG A 114 -13.98 9.62 -16.15
CA ARG A 114 -14.58 8.78 -17.20
C ARG A 114 -13.60 8.48 -18.32
N LEU A 115 -12.77 9.47 -18.70
CA LEU A 115 -11.70 9.25 -19.66
C LEU A 115 -10.76 8.14 -19.18
N CYS A 116 -10.26 8.24 -17.95
CA CYS A 116 -9.36 7.23 -17.38
C CYS A 116 -10.02 5.84 -17.30
N GLU A 117 -11.25 5.75 -16.78
CA GLU A 117 -11.99 4.49 -16.66
C GLU A 117 -12.25 3.84 -18.02
N ARG A 118 -12.58 4.64 -19.04
CA ARG A 118 -12.83 4.15 -20.40
C ARG A 118 -11.54 3.73 -21.09
N SER A 119 -10.45 4.47 -20.92
CA SER A 119 -9.13 4.10 -21.46
C SER A 119 -8.59 2.81 -20.87
N TRP A 120 -8.95 2.49 -19.61
CA TRP A 120 -8.53 1.28 -18.90
C TRP A 120 -9.59 0.17 -18.84
N HIS A 121 -10.72 0.33 -19.54
CA HIS A 121 -11.83 -0.63 -19.60
C HIS A 121 -12.36 -1.08 -18.22
N LEU A 122 -12.40 -0.14 -17.27
CA LEU A 122 -12.83 -0.40 -15.88
C LEU A 122 -14.30 -0.02 -15.66
N PRO A 123 -15.04 -0.76 -14.81
CA PRO A 123 -16.42 -0.41 -14.46
C PRO A 123 -16.46 0.92 -13.69
N ARG A 124 -17.57 1.65 -13.84
CA ARG A 124 -17.76 2.97 -13.19
C ARG A 124 -17.68 2.84 -11.68
N ALA A 125 -16.87 3.67 -11.04
CA ALA A 125 -16.84 3.75 -9.59
C ALA A 125 -18.06 4.52 -9.04
N GLY A 126 -18.60 4.07 -7.90
CA GLY A 126 -19.74 4.72 -7.25
C GLY A 126 -19.39 6.13 -6.75
N LEU A 127 -20.32 7.09 -6.94
CA LEU A 127 -20.15 8.52 -6.61
C LEU A 127 -19.54 8.75 -5.21
N ARG A 128 -20.02 8.02 -4.19
CA ARG A 128 -19.60 8.18 -2.78
C ARG A 128 -18.12 7.88 -2.52
N THR A 129 -17.49 7.07 -3.37
CA THR A 129 -16.07 6.68 -3.21
C THR A 129 -15.12 7.71 -3.85
N VAL A 130 -15.63 8.59 -4.71
CA VAL A 130 -14.79 9.38 -5.63
C VAL A 130 -14.88 10.89 -5.44
N VAL A 131 -15.94 11.42 -4.81
CA VAL A 131 -16.12 12.89 -4.63
C VAL A 131 -14.92 13.56 -3.95
N TRP A 132 -14.40 12.99 -2.85
CA TRP A 132 -13.25 13.58 -2.15
C TRP A 132 -11.98 13.61 -3.02
N ARG A 133 -11.85 12.65 -3.95
CA ARG A 133 -10.71 12.56 -4.86
C ARG A 133 -10.75 13.66 -5.90
N TRP A 134 -11.94 14.07 -6.34
CA TRP A 134 -12.11 15.25 -7.19
C TRP A 134 -11.64 16.52 -6.49
N GLY A 135 -12.00 16.69 -5.20
CA GLY A 135 -11.53 17.82 -4.40
C GLY A 135 -10.00 17.83 -4.22
N VAL A 136 -9.41 16.68 -3.89
CA VAL A 136 -7.94 16.56 -3.77
C VAL A 136 -7.24 16.80 -5.10
N TRP A 137 -7.77 16.26 -6.19
CA TRP A 137 -7.23 16.48 -7.52
C TRP A 137 -7.25 17.95 -7.90
N LEU A 138 -8.38 18.64 -7.67
CA LEU A 138 -8.53 20.06 -7.97
C LEU A 138 -7.53 20.90 -7.17
N LEU A 139 -7.37 20.62 -5.87
CA LEU A 139 -6.42 21.34 -5.01
C LEU A 139 -4.97 21.21 -5.52
N VAL A 140 -4.55 19.98 -5.84
CA VAL A 140 -3.20 19.72 -6.37
C VAL A 140 -3.04 20.35 -7.75
N TRP A 141 -4.04 20.27 -8.62
CA TRP A 141 -4.01 20.87 -9.95
C TRP A 141 -3.88 22.39 -9.88
N VAL A 142 -4.65 23.07 -9.02
CA VAL A 142 -4.53 24.52 -8.79
C VAL A 142 -3.15 24.87 -8.26
N THR A 143 -2.61 24.09 -7.34
CA THR A 143 -1.25 24.29 -6.81
C THR A 143 -0.19 24.19 -7.92
N VAL A 144 -0.29 23.16 -8.76
CA VAL A 144 0.60 22.96 -9.91
C VAL A 144 0.46 24.12 -10.89
N LEU A 145 -0.76 24.59 -11.17
CA LEU A 145 -1.04 25.71 -12.06
C LEU A 145 -0.38 27.00 -11.57
N VAL A 146 -0.54 27.34 -10.28
CA VAL A 146 0.08 28.54 -9.68
C VAL A 146 1.60 28.43 -9.68
N SER A 147 2.17 27.23 -9.51
CA SER A 147 3.61 27.01 -9.54
C SER A 147 4.23 26.99 -10.96
N GLN A 148 3.43 27.03 -12.04
CA GLN A 148 3.93 26.93 -13.42
C GLN A 148 4.94 28.02 -13.78
N GLY A 149 4.70 29.27 -13.33
CA GLY A 149 5.62 30.39 -13.58
C GLY A 149 7.00 30.12 -12.98
N THR A 150 7.04 29.77 -11.69
CA THR A 150 8.28 29.44 -10.99
C THR A 150 9.00 28.23 -11.58
N LEU A 151 8.25 27.20 -12.00
CA LEU A 151 8.80 26.04 -12.70
C LEU A 151 9.41 26.41 -14.06
N ARG A 152 8.78 27.33 -14.81
CA ARG A 152 9.27 27.80 -16.11
C ARG A 152 10.59 28.53 -16.01
N ASP A 153 10.72 29.36 -14.99
CA ASP A 153 11.93 30.14 -14.75
C ASP A 153 13.03 29.31 -14.07
N GLY A 154 12.77 28.03 -13.81
CA GLY A 154 13.69 27.14 -13.14
C GLY A 154 14.06 27.64 -11.74
N PHE A 155 13.11 28.28 -11.04
CA PHE A 155 13.35 28.98 -9.78
C PHE A 155 14.44 30.08 -9.89
N GLY A 156 14.54 30.74 -11.04
CA GLY A 156 15.55 31.77 -11.32
C GLY A 156 16.84 31.26 -11.95
N ALA A 157 17.01 29.94 -12.13
CA ALA A 157 18.17 29.34 -12.79
C ALA A 157 18.08 29.34 -14.33
N GLY A 158 16.96 29.82 -14.89
CA GLY A 158 16.77 29.99 -16.33
C GLY A 158 16.14 28.78 -17.05
N ALA A 159 15.85 28.97 -18.34
CA ALA A 159 15.04 28.04 -19.15
C ALA A 159 15.66 26.63 -19.32
N ALA A 160 16.99 26.52 -19.19
CA ALA A 160 17.70 25.23 -19.27
C ALA A 160 17.32 24.27 -18.14
N LEU A 161 17.02 24.79 -16.94
CA LEU A 161 16.50 24.01 -15.82
C LEU A 161 14.97 24.00 -15.80
N GLY A 162 14.34 25.08 -16.27
CA GLY A 162 12.88 25.20 -16.28
C GLY A 162 12.18 24.15 -17.15
N PHE A 163 12.65 23.91 -18.37
CA PHE A 163 12.06 22.92 -19.28
C PHE A 163 12.05 21.48 -18.72
N PRO A 164 13.18 20.90 -18.24
CA PRO A 164 13.16 19.56 -17.67
C PRO A 164 12.33 19.48 -16.39
N LEU A 165 12.30 20.51 -15.55
CA LEU A 165 11.45 20.56 -14.36
C LEU A 165 9.96 20.56 -14.73
N GLN A 166 9.56 21.33 -15.74
CA GLN A 166 8.19 21.31 -16.27
C GLN A 166 7.80 19.93 -16.80
N LEU A 167 8.71 19.27 -17.53
CA LEU A 167 8.46 17.93 -18.06
C LEU A 167 8.27 16.91 -16.94
N ILE A 168 9.16 16.91 -15.95
CA ILE A 168 9.05 16.02 -14.79
C ILE A 168 7.75 16.29 -14.02
N ALA A 169 7.43 17.56 -13.75
CA ALA A 169 6.21 17.94 -13.06
C ALA A 169 4.96 17.51 -13.83
N ALA A 170 4.93 17.70 -15.16
CA ALA A 170 3.83 17.27 -16.01
C ALA A 170 3.64 15.75 -15.99
N VAL A 171 4.74 14.98 -16.14
CA VAL A 171 4.68 13.51 -16.08
C VAL A 171 4.20 13.04 -14.72
N LEU A 172 4.73 13.57 -13.62
CA LEU A 172 4.29 13.22 -12.26
C LEU A 172 2.82 13.55 -12.05
N MET A 173 2.37 14.72 -12.52
CA MET A 173 0.98 15.15 -12.40
C MET A 173 0.03 14.21 -13.15
N TRP A 174 0.35 13.83 -14.38
CA TRP A 174 -0.47 12.91 -15.17
C TRP A 174 -0.37 11.47 -14.71
N TRP A 175 0.75 11.07 -14.12
CA TRP A 175 0.92 9.76 -13.49
C TRP A 175 0.04 9.63 -12.25
N TRP A 176 0.10 10.63 -11.38
CA TRP A 176 -0.73 10.73 -10.18
C TRP A 176 -2.22 10.86 -10.51
N THR A 177 -2.58 11.67 -11.51
CA THR A 177 -3.96 11.88 -11.96
C THR A 177 -4.60 10.55 -12.38
N GLN A 178 -3.93 9.76 -13.22
CA GLN A 178 -4.46 8.46 -13.64
C GLN A 178 -4.65 7.52 -12.44
N HIS A 179 -3.66 7.40 -11.56
CA HIS A 179 -3.77 6.53 -10.39
C HIS A 179 -4.90 6.97 -9.43
N LEU A 180 -5.02 8.28 -9.20
CA LEU A 180 -6.05 8.86 -8.35
C LEU A 180 -7.45 8.63 -8.94
N MET A 181 -7.63 8.88 -10.24
CA MET A 181 -8.93 8.73 -10.92
C MET A 181 -9.34 7.26 -11.10
N LEU A 182 -8.39 6.34 -11.27
CA LEU A 182 -8.66 4.91 -11.35
C LEU A 182 -8.91 4.24 -10.01
N ALA A 183 -9.03 5.03 -8.95
CA ALA A 183 -9.25 4.59 -7.61
C ALA A 183 -8.10 3.76 -6.98
N GLY A 184 -6.90 3.76 -7.57
CA GLY A 184 -5.81 2.85 -7.21
C GLY A 184 -6.01 1.42 -7.70
N ARG A 185 -7.01 1.15 -8.55
CA ARG A 185 -7.30 -0.18 -9.12
C ARG A 185 -6.22 -0.67 -10.10
N VAL A 186 -5.38 0.24 -10.58
CA VAL A 186 -4.23 -0.06 -11.44
C VAL A 186 -2.95 0.36 -10.71
N ALA A 187 -1.96 -0.53 -10.74
CA ALA A 187 -0.66 -0.26 -10.15
C ALA A 187 0.04 0.93 -10.83
N TRP A 188 0.98 1.56 -10.13
CA TRP A 188 1.68 2.75 -10.63
C TRP A 188 2.46 2.49 -11.92
N LEU A 189 3.24 1.42 -11.99
CA LEU A 189 4.13 1.15 -13.13
C LEU A 189 3.39 1.07 -14.49
N PRO A 190 2.29 0.31 -14.63
CA PRO A 190 1.50 0.29 -15.86
C PRO A 190 0.99 1.65 -16.37
N LEU A 191 0.86 2.65 -15.50
CA LEU A 191 0.35 3.99 -15.85
C LEU A 191 1.45 4.91 -16.41
N LEU A 192 2.72 4.55 -16.25
CA LEU A 192 3.87 5.37 -16.62
C LEU A 192 3.94 5.68 -18.13
N PRO A 193 3.72 4.73 -19.07
CA PRO A 193 3.77 5.02 -20.50
C PRO A 193 2.75 6.10 -20.91
N GLY A 194 1.53 6.02 -20.38
CA GLY A 194 0.50 7.04 -20.63
C GLY A 194 0.87 8.39 -20.02
N ALA A 195 1.41 8.40 -18.80
CA ALA A 195 1.86 9.62 -18.14
C ALA A 195 3.00 10.33 -18.90
N LEU A 196 3.95 9.56 -19.45
CA LEU A 196 5.04 10.08 -20.26
C LEU A 196 4.52 10.71 -21.55
N LEU A 197 3.66 9.99 -22.30
CA LEU A 197 3.08 10.50 -23.55
C LEU A 197 2.26 11.78 -23.31
N THR A 198 1.40 11.77 -22.29
CA THR A 198 0.59 12.94 -21.95
C THR A 198 1.45 14.11 -21.47
N GLY A 199 2.43 13.86 -20.58
CA GLY A 199 3.31 14.90 -20.05
C GLY A 199 4.16 15.57 -21.15
N ILE A 200 4.81 14.76 -22.00
CA ILE A 200 5.59 15.26 -23.15
C ILE A 200 4.68 16.04 -24.10
N GLY A 201 3.53 15.48 -24.47
CA GLY A 201 2.59 16.10 -25.39
C GLY A 201 2.06 17.45 -24.88
N VAL A 202 1.70 17.53 -23.60
CA VAL A 202 1.23 18.76 -22.97
C VAL A 202 2.32 19.83 -22.94
N VAL A 203 3.54 19.50 -22.50
CA VAL A 203 4.64 20.49 -22.44
C VAL A 203 5.01 21.00 -23.83
N LEU A 204 5.12 20.09 -24.82
CA LEU A 204 5.41 20.48 -26.20
C LEU A 204 4.30 21.35 -26.79
N TYR A 205 3.04 20.96 -26.59
CA TYR A 205 1.90 21.74 -27.07
C TYR A 205 1.82 23.12 -26.43
N SER A 206 2.05 23.23 -25.12
CA SER A 206 2.09 24.52 -24.43
C SER A 206 3.23 25.41 -24.94
N ALA A 207 4.42 24.85 -25.20
CA ALA A 207 5.54 25.59 -25.76
C ALA A 207 5.25 26.12 -27.18
N VAL A 208 4.72 25.26 -28.06
CA VAL A 208 4.37 25.63 -29.44
C VAL A 208 3.20 26.62 -29.48
N SER A 209 2.18 26.40 -28.63
CA SER A 209 1.02 27.28 -28.54
C SER A 209 1.38 28.69 -28.11
N GLY A 210 2.42 28.87 -27.29
CA GLY A 210 2.90 30.20 -26.88
C GLY A 210 3.32 31.10 -28.05
N LEU A 211 3.66 30.51 -29.21
CA LEU A 211 4.06 31.26 -30.41
C LEU A 211 2.89 31.55 -31.36
N TRP A 212 1.88 30.66 -31.38
CA TRP A 212 0.78 30.70 -32.34
C TRP A 212 -0.51 31.31 -31.78
N LEU A 213 -0.81 31.03 -30.51
CA LEU A 213 -2.07 31.42 -29.88
C LEU A 213 -2.29 32.95 -29.84
N PRO A 214 -1.29 33.80 -29.51
CA PRO A 214 -1.49 35.25 -29.51
C PRO A 214 -1.89 35.78 -30.89
N ARG A 215 -1.19 35.37 -31.95
CA ARG A 215 -1.49 35.75 -33.34
C ARG A 215 -2.84 35.24 -33.81
N SER A 216 -3.18 34.00 -33.45
CA SER A 216 -4.46 33.38 -33.81
C SER A 216 -5.64 34.10 -33.14
N LEU A 217 -5.48 34.51 -31.87
CA LEU A 217 -6.48 35.29 -31.15
C LEU A 217 -6.68 36.67 -31.78
N GLU A 218 -5.59 37.37 -32.09
CA GLU A 218 -5.63 38.69 -32.74
C GLU A 218 -6.39 38.62 -34.08
N LEU A 219 -5.98 37.70 -34.97
CA LEU A 219 -6.65 37.48 -36.27
C LEU A 219 -8.12 37.07 -36.15
N SER A 220 -8.46 36.30 -35.12
CA SER A 220 -9.84 35.84 -34.90
C SER A 220 -10.72 36.95 -34.35
N VAL A 221 -10.18 37.80 -33.48
CA VAL A 221 -10.89 38.97 -32.94
C VAL A 221 -11.11 40.02 -34.02
N GLU A 222 -10.12 40.26 -34.87
CA GLU A 222 -10.27 41.16 -36.02
C GLU A 222 -11.38 40.70 -36.98
N ARG A 223 -11.48 39.38 -37.22
CA ARG A 223 -12.42 38.82 -38.21
C ARG A 223 -13.82 38.57 -37.66
N TYR A 224 -13.95 38.19 -36.40
CA TYR A 224 -15.21 37.72 -35.79
C TYR A 224 -15.59 38.47 -34.50
N GLY A 225 -14.85 39.54 -34.16
CA GLY A 225 -15.05 40.28 -32.92
C GLY A 225 -14.78 39.43 -31.66
N PRO A 226 -15.38 39.78 -30.51
CA PRO A 226 -15.17 39.06 -29.25
C PRO A 226 -15.51 37.57 -29.32
N LEU A 227 -16.47 37.17 -30.17
CA LEU A 227 -16.83 35.75 -30.38
C LEU A 227 -15.67 34.95 -31.01
N GLY A 228 -14.81 35.59 -31.80
CA GLY A 228 -13.61 34.96 -32.36
C GLY A 228 -12.64 34.45 -31.29
N SER A 229 -12.51 35.17 -30.18
CA SER A 229 -11.67 34.74 -29.05
C SER A 229 -12.17 33.44 -28.43
N VAL A 230 -13.50 33.29 -28.31
CA VAL A 230 -14.15 32.10 -27.75
C VAL A 230 -13.89 30.87 -28.63
N PHE A 231 -14.06 30.99 -29.94
CA PHE A 231 -13.82 29.88 -30.86
C PHE A 231 -12.35 29.45 -30.87
N THR A 232 -11.42 30.40 -30.80
CA THR A 232 -9.98 30.11 -30.79
C THR A 232 -9.56 29.43 -29.48
N VAL A 233 -10.03 29.92 -28.33
CA VAL A 233 -9.77 29.27 -27.03
C VAL A 233 -10.41 27.88 -26.96
N LEU A 234 -11.65 27.72 -27.45
CA LEU A 234 -12.32 26.43 -27.45
C LEU A 234 -11.59 25.41 -28.34
N SER A 235 -11.16 25.82 -29.54
CA SER A 235 -10.39 24.98 -30.46
C SER A 235 -9.05 24.57 -29.87
N TRP A 236 -8.38 25.51 -29.20
CA TRP A 236 -7.14 25.26 -28.45
C TRP A 236 -7.35 24.23 -27.32
N LEU A 237 -8.42 24.39 -26.53
CA LEU A 237 -8.78 23.43 -25.47
C LEU A 237 -9.11 22.04 -26.02
N ILE A 238 -9.82 21.95 -27.14
CA ILE A 238 -10.16 20.66 -27.77
C ILE A 238 -8.87 19.92 -28.13
N PHE A 239 -7.91 20.60 -28.76
CA PHE A 239 -6.65 19.96 -29.16
C PHE A 239 -5.82 19.57 -27.94
N PHE A 240 -5.75 20.42 -26.91
CA PHE A 240 -5.12 20.10 -25.64
C PHE A 240 -5.68 18.81 -25.02
N PHE A 241 -7.01 18.69 -24.92
CA PHE A 241 -7.63 17.49 -24.34
C PHE A 241 -7.55 16.27 -25.26
N ALA A 242 -7.43 16.45 -26.57
CA ALA A 242 -7.15 15.35 -27.50
C ALA A 242 -5.77 14.75 -27.24
N ILE A 243 -4.74 15.56 -26.97
CA ILE A 243 -3.41 15.10 -26.56
C ILE A 243 -3.49 14.32 -25.25
N VAL A 244 -4.22 14.85 -24.26
CA VAL A 244 -4.40 14.17 -22.96
C VAL A 244 -5.09 12.82 -23.14
N ALA A 245 -6.24 12.80 -23.82
CA ALA A 245 -7.01 11.59 -24.05
C ALA A 245 -6.24 10.56 -24.89
N GLY A 246 -5.54 11.01 -25.93
CA GLY A 246 -4.68 10.17 -26.75
C GLY A 246 -3.52 9.58 -25.95
N GLY A 247 -2.80 10.38 -25.16
CA GLY A 247 -1.69 9.91 -24.34
C GLY A 247 -2.11 8.83 -23.34
N ILE A 248 -3.24 9.01 -22.66
CA ILE A 248 -3.78 8.01 -21.72
C ILE A 248 -4.24 6.75 -22.46
N ALA A 249 -4.96 6.89 -23.58
CA ALA A 249 -5.45 5.75 -24.37
C ALA A 249 -4.32 4.92 -25.00
N ILE A 250 -3.31 5.58 -25.58
CA ILE A 250 -2.12 4.92 -26.15
C ILE A 250 -1.29 4.27 -25.03
N GLY A 251 -1.20 4.94 -23.87
CA GLY A 251 -0.54 4.41 -22.68
C GLY A 251 -1.04 3.04 -22.26
N TYR A 252 -2.35 2.79 -22.34
CA TYR A 252 -2.94 1.47 -22.09
C TYR A 252 -2.41 0.41 -23.08
N VAL A 253 -2.34 0.72 -24.37
CA VAL A 253 -1.84 -0.21 -25.40
C VAL A 253 -0.37 -0.53 -25.17
N LEU A 254 0.44 0.49 -24.87
CA LEU A 254 1.87 0.32 -24.58
C LEU A 254 2.12 -0.46 -23.29
N ALA A 255 1.28 -0.29 -22.27
CA ALA A 255 1.40 -1.06 -21.04
C ALA A 255 1.19 -2.57 -21.26
N HIS A 256 0.34 -2.94 -22.21
CA HIS A 256 0.04 -4.32 -22.57
C HIS A 256 0.88 -4.86 -23.74
N ASP A 257 1.84 -4.08 -24.24
CA ASP A 257 2.79 -4.54 -25.26
C ASP A 257 3.71 -5.63 -24.65
N PRO A 258 3.88 -6.80 -25.31
CA PRO A 258 4.79 -7.86 -24.88
C PRO A 258 6.23 -7.41 -24.57
N LEU A 259 6.70 -6.30 -25.16
CA LEU A 259 8.04 -5.78 -24.91
C LEU A 259 8.15 -5.02 -23.57
N LEU A 260 7.07 -4.34 -23.16
CA LEU A 260 7.06 -3.47 -21.98
C LEU A 260 6.41 -4.14 -20.77
N SER A 261 5.48 -5.06 -20.99
CA SER A 261 4.74 -5.75 -19.93
C SER A 261 5.63 -6.46 -18.87
N PRO A 262 6.82 -7.01 -19.17
CA PRO A 262 7.69 -7.60 -18.14
C PRO A 262 8.33 -6.55 -17.21
N TRP A 263 8.65 -5.38 -17.75
CA TRP A 263 9.28 -4.29 -16.99
C TRP A 263 8.25 -3.51 -16.18
N LEU A 264 7.00 -3.49 -16.64
CA LEU A 264 5.89 -2.83 -15.96
C LEU A 264 5.20 -3.72 -14.92
N GLY A 265 5.70 -4.95 -14.72
CA GLY A 265 5.21 -5.88 -13.70
C GLY A 265 3.90 -6.57 -14.05
N LEU A 266 3.59 -6.68 -15.35
CA LEU A 266 2.36 -7.28 -15.88
C LEU A 266 2.52 -8.73 -16.34
N THR A 267 3.75 -9.24 -16.50
CA THR A 267 4.00 -10.68 -16.75
C THR A 267 4.53 -11.38 -15.50
N GLY A 268 3.93 -12.54 -15.22
CA GLY A 268 4.40 -13.47 -14.20
C GLY A 268 5.84 -13.89 -14.49
N ARG A 269 6.65 -13.87 -13.44
CA ARG A 269 8.04 -14.32 -13.46
C ARG A 269 8.05 -15.85 -13.60
N GLY A 270 8.03 -16.36 -14.82
CA GLY A 270 8.01 -17.79 -15.10
C GLY A 270 8.54 -18.06 -16.49
N GLU A 271 9.86 -18.04 -16.64
CA GLU A 271 10.62 -18.77 -17.68
C GLU A 271 12.13 -18.59 -17.42
N GLY A 272 12.56 -19.15 -16.29
CA GLY A 272 13.97 -19.31 -15.95
C GLY A 272 14.51 -20.63 -16.50
N ARG A 273 14.73 -20.68 -17.81
CA ARG A 273 15.80 -21.42 -18.50
C ARG A 273 16.34 -22.66 -17.75
N THR A 274 15.69 -23.80 -17.94
CA THR A 274 16.23 -25.12 -17.61
C THR A 274 17.50 -25.41 -18.44
N ARG A 275 18.67 -25.45 -17.79
CA ARG A 275 19.81 -26.23 -18.26
C ARG A 275 20.21 -27.18 -17.15
N GLY A 276 20.14 -28.46 -17.46
CA GLY A 276 20.20 -29.57 -16.52
C GLY A 276 21.56 -29.79 -15.86
N GLY A 277 21.49 -30.46 -14.73
CA GLY A 277 22.60 -31.11 -14.03
C GLY A 277 22.02 -32.27 -13.21
N SER A 278 22.43 -33.50 -13.55
CA SER A 278 22.04 -34.76 -12.91
C SER A 278 22.57 -34.86 -11.47
N PRO A 279 21.99 -35.68 -10.58
CA PRO A 279 22.35 -35.71 -9.16
C PRO A 279 23.53 -36.66 -8.91
N ALA A 280 24.57 -36.17 -8.26
CA ALA A 280 25.61 -37.01 -7.67
C ALA A 280 25.35 -37.16 -6.16
N ARG A 281 25.20 -38.42 -5.73
CA ARG A 281 25.28 -38.87 -4.35
C ARG A 281 26.62 -38.46 -3.73
N GLY A 282 26.58 -38.08 -2.45
CA GLY A 282 27.78 -37.92 -1.63
C GLY A 282 27.37 -37.77 -0.17
N ASP A 283 27.66 -38.81 0.61
CA ASP A 283 27.50 -38.87 2.06
C ASP A 283 28.26 -37.74 2.77
N ALA A 284 27.63 -37.15 3.80
CA ALA A 284 28.34 -36.34 4.79
C ALA A 284 27.66 -36.48 6.17
N PRO A 285 28.45 -36.58 7.25
CA PRO A 285 27.99 -37.12 8.54
C PRO A 285 27.25 -36.08 9.40
N LEU A 286 26.36 -36.61 10.24
CA LEU A 286 25.73 -35.92 11.36
C LEU A 286 26.78 -35.25 12.24
N ARG A 287 26.79 -33.92 12.29
CA ARG A 287 27.51 -33.14 13.31
C ARG A 287 26.52 -32.54 14.31
N SER A 288 26.88 -32.78 15.56
CA SER A 288 26.17 -32.46 16.79
C SER A 288 25.84 -30.99 16.97
N THR A 289 24.66 -30.76 17.52
CA THR A 289 24.16 -29.50 18.09
C THR A 289 24.99 -29.07 19.30
N ASN A 290 25.89 -28.12 19.11
CA ASN A 290 26.19 -27.06 20.07
C ASN A 290 27.24 -26.13 19.46
N ASP A 291 26.82 -24.97 18.96
CA ASP A 291 27.62 -23.76 19.11
C ASP A 291 26.83 -22.48 18.78
N ARG A 292 27.16 -21.46 19.57
CA ARG A 292 26.44 -20.22 19.82
C ARG A 292 26.55 -19.28 18.61
N HIS A 293 25.42 -18.66 18.22
CA HIS A 293 25.34 -17.32 17.60
C HIS A 293 26.50 -16.93 16.67
N ALA A 294 26.74 -17.68 15.60
CA ALA A 294 27.61 -17.24 14.53
C ALA A 294 26.90 -16.15 13.71
N MET A 295 27.38 -14.90 13.82
CA MET A 295 26.94 -13.78 12.97
C MET A 295 27.26 -14.10 11.50
N GLU A 296 26.24 -14.43 10.71
CA GLU A 296 26.39 -14.60 9.26
C GLU A 296 27.00 -13.34 8.60
N PRO A 297 27.84 -13.51 7.58
CA PRO A 297 28.56 -12.40 6.95
C PRO A 297 27.60 -11.46 6.21
N THR A 298 27.59 -10.18 6.61
CA THR A 298 26.86 -9.10 5.92
C THR A 298 27.18 -9.09 4.42
N THR A 299 26.16 -9.10 3.56
CA THR A 299 26.39 -9.10 2.11
C THR A 299 26.95 -7.76 1.62
N ARG A 300 27.78 -7.77 0.57
CA ARG A 300 28.35 -6.56 -0.05
C ARG A 300 27.26 -5.56 -0.48
N GLY A 301 26.10 -6.05 -0.93
CA GLY A 301 24.95 -5.25 -1.31
C GLY A 301 24.28 -4.52 -0.14
N GLN A 302 24.19 -5.15 1.04
CA GLN A 302 23.68 -4.51 2.26
C GLN A 302 24.60 -3.38 2.73
N ARG A 303 25.92 -3.57 2.66
CA ARG A 303 26.91 -2.54 3.04
C ARG A 303 26.82 -1.30 2.14
N TRP A 304 26.75 -1.48 0.82
CA TRP A 304 26.60 -0.36 -0.12
C TRP A 304 25.25 0.36 0.04
N SER A 305 24.18 -0.39 0.30
CA SER A 305 22.87 0.20 0.59
C SER A 305 22.88 1.00 1.90
N ALA A 306 23.57 0.52 2.94
CA ALA A 306 23.73 1.24 4.20
C ALA A 306 24.55 2.52 4.04
N ARG A 307 25.65 2.47 3.29
CA ARG A 307 26.47 3.65 2.96
C ARG A 307 25.70 4.67 2.14
N GLY A 308 24.95 4.22 1.13
CA GLY A 308 24.07 5.07 0.34
C GLY A 308 22.99 5.75 1.18
N ALA A 309 22.43 5.03 2.16
CA ALA A 309 21.45 5.58 3.09
C ALA A 309 22.03 6.71 3.96
N LEU A 310 23.23 6.50 4.52
CA LEU A 310 23.91 7.52 5.33
C LEU A 310 24.34 8.72 4.48
N ALA A 311 24.91 8.49 3.29
CA ALA A 311 25.32 9.55 2.39
C ALA A 311 24.13 10.43 1.96
N ALA A 312 22.99 9.82 1.62
CA ALA A 312 21.78 10.56 1.25
C ALA A 312 21.17 11.30 2.46
N ALA A 313 21.19 10.72 3.66
CA ALA A 313 20.74 11.40 4.88
C ALA A 313 21.62 12.61 5.22
N THR A 314 22.95 12.45 5.15
CA THR A 314 23.90 13.55 5.37
C THR A 314 23.75 14.63 4.30
N ALA A 315 23.58 14.26 3.03
CA ALA A 315 23.34 15.20 1.95
C ALA A 315 22.03 16.00 2.17
N ALA A 316 20.97 15.36 2.65
CA ALA A 316 19.71 16.07 2.97
C ALA A 316 19.93 17.13 4.06
N VAL A 317 20.71 16.82 5.10
CA VAL A 317 21.05 17.77 6.18
C VAL A 317 21.99 18.86 5.69
N LEU A 318 22.98 18.54 4.87
CA LEU A 318 23.92 19.51 4.31
C LEU A 318 23.24 20.47 3.34
N VAL A 319 22.31 20.00 2.50
CA VAL A 319 21.51 20.88 1.63
C VAL A 319 20.70 21.88 2.46
N LEU A 320 20.13 21.43 3.59
CA LEU A 320 19.43 22.29 4.55
C LEU A 320 20.37 23.22 5.34
N GLY A 321 21.66 22.89 5.48
CA GLY A 321 22.63 23.72 6.20
C GLY A 321 23.31 24.77 5.32
N VAL A 322 23.77 24.37 4.14
CA VAL A 322 24.60 25.17 3.23
C VAL A 322 23.80 26.29 2.56
N PHE A 323 22.57 26.02 2.15
CA PHE A 323 21.77 26.95 1.34
C PHE A 323 20.83 27.84 2.17
N ALA A 324 20.88 27.79 3.49
CA ALA A 324 19.69 28.11 4.30
C ALA A 324 19.92 29.07 5.50
N GLY A 325 21.06 29.04 6.19
CA GLY A 325 21.36 30.01 7.27
C GLY A 325 20.33 30.06 8.43
N LEU A 326 20.37 31.11 9.26
CA LEU A 326 19.52 31.26 10.47
C LEU A 326 18.00 31.39 10.16
N ARG A 327 17.64 31.94 9.00
CA ARG A 327 16.23 32.08 8.56
C ARG A 327 15.55 30.70 8.38
N THR A 328 16.31 29.66 8.07
CA THR A 328 15.76 28.33 7.84
C THR A 328 15.43 27.61 9.12
N ILE A 329 16.11 27.84 10.24
CA ILE A 329 15.73 27.23 11.54
C ILE A 329 14.34 27.73 11.96
N ALA A 330 14.08 29.03 11.79
CA ALA A 330 12.76 29.61 12.02
C ALA A 330 11.70 29.02 11.07
N LEU A 331 12.00 28.92 9.77
CA LEU A 331 11.07 28.34 8.79
C LEU A 331 10.84 26.84 9.00
N LEU A 332 11.85 26.08 9.45
CA LEU A 332 11.73 24.66 9.79
C LEU A 332 10.86 24.47 11.04
N GLY A 333 11.00 25.36 12.03
CA GLY A 333 10.09 25.45 13.17
C GLY A 333 8.66 25.78 12.74
N VAL A 334 8.49 26.72 11.81
CA VAL A 334 7.20 27.10 11.22
C VAL A 334 6.58 25.96 10.42
N GLY A 335 7.36 25.21 9.64
CA GLY A 335 6.92 24.03 8.90
C GLY A 335 6.51 22.88 9.83
N LEU A 336 7.29 22.61 10.88
CA LEU A 336 6.95 21.64 11.92
C LEU A 336 5.69 22.03 12.69
N ALA A 337 5.55 23.31 13.05
CA ALA A 337 4.35 23.84 13.70
C ALA A 337 3.12 23.73 12.78
N GLY A 338 3.24 24.09 11.50
CA GLY A 338 2.15 23.96 10.53
C GLY A 338 1.75 22.52 10.26
N LEU A 339 2.70 21.57 10.23
CA LEU A 339 2.42 20.14 10.16
C LEU A 339 1.70 19.64 11.42
N ALA A 340 2.09 20.10 12.61
CA ALA A 340 1.43 19.77 13.87
C ALA A 340 -0.01 20.31 13.90
N VAL A 341 -0.23 21.56 13.46
CA VAL A 341 -1.57 22.17 13.31
C VAL A 341 -2.41 21.39 12.31
N THR A 342 -1.84 20.97 11.18
CA THR A 342 -2.54 20.15 10.17
C THR A 342 -2.98 18.80 10.76
N ALA A 343 -2.11 18.14 11.53
CA ALA A 343 -2.44 16.88 12.19
C ALA A 343 -3.54 17.04 13.25
N ALA A 344 -3.49 18.11 14.06
CA ALA A 344 -4.53 18.44 15.04
C ALA A 344 -5.87 18.76 14.36
N ALA A 345 -5.84 19.51 13.25
CA ALA A 345 -7.01 19.83 12.46
C ALA A 345 -7.65 18.58 11.85
N LEU A 346 -6.87 17.68 11.25
CA LEU A 346 -7.35 16.38 10.76
C LEU A 346 -7.96 15.53 11.87
N TRP A 347 -7.38 15.52 13.07
CA TRP A 347 -7.96 14.83 14.22
C TRP A 347 -9.31 15.42 14.62
N TRP A 348 -9.45 16.75 14.64
CA TRP A 348 -10.73 17.40 14.93
C TRP A 348 -11.78 17.16 13.84
N VAL A 349 -11.37 17.03 12.58
CA VAL A 349 -12.27 16.62 11.49
C VAL A 349 -12.84 15.22 11.76
N LEU A 350 -12.02 14.32 12.30
CA LEU A 350 -12.41 12.93 12.57
C LEU A 350 -13.20 12.78 13.87
N THR A 351 -12.96 13.61 14.89
CA THR A 351 -13.54 13.43 16.24
C THR A 351 -14.77 14.29 16.52
N ARG A 352 -14.93 15.44 15.86
CA ARG A 352 -16.03 16.39 16.15
C ARG A 352 -17.15 16.23 15.12
N ARG A 353 -18.42 16.24 15.55
CA ARG A 353 -19.60 16.13 14.66
C ARG A 353 -20.36 17.45 14.41
N SER A 354 -19.82 18.60 14.80
CA SER A 354 -20.48 19.92 14.71
C SER A 354 -19.81 20.87 13.68
N VAL A 355 -20.23 22.14 13.64
CA VAL A 355 -19.60 23.22 12.81
C VAL A 355 -18.08 23.31 12.98
N TRP A 356 -17.56 22.89 14.12
CA TRP A 356 -16.13 22.75 14.40
C TRP A 356 -15.41 21.78 13.45
N ARG A 357 -16.11 20.79 12.89
CA ARG A 357 -15.59 19.89 11.85
C ARG A 357 -15.29 20.64 10.55
N LEU A 358 -16.15 21.60 10.17
CA LEU A 358 -15.95 22.42 8.98
C LEU A 358 -14.75 23.35 9.17
N LEU A 359 -14.66 24.02 10.32
CA LEU A 359 -13.53 24.88 10.66
C LEU A 359 -12.21 24.11 10.72
N ALA A 360 -12.23 22.90 11.30
CA ALA A 360 -11.07 22.02 11.31
C ALA A 360 -10.70 21.54 9.90
N ALA A 361 -11.67 21.29 9.01
CA ALA A 361 -11.40 20.92 7.63
C ALA A 361 -10.76 22.08 6.86
N VAL A 362 -11.22 23.32 7.08
CA VAL A 362 -10.61 24.53 6.52
C VAL A 362 -9.17 24.68 7.03
N LEU A 363 -8.94 24.52 8.33
CA LEU A 363 -7.60 24.61 8.92
C LEU A 363 -6.65 23.53 8.41
N ALA A 364 -7.14 22.31 8.20
CA ALA A 364 -6.37 21.19 7.65
C ALA A 364 -5.92 21.42 6.20
N VAL A 365 -6.59 22.30 5.45
CA VAL A 365 -6.22 22.70 4.09
C VAL A 365 -5.39 23.99 4.10
N ALA A 366 -5.76 24.96 4.93
CA ALA A 366 -5.11 26.27 4.99
C ALA A 366 -3.66 26.17 5.51
N ALA A 367 -3.41 25.33 6.53
CA ALA A 367 -2.07 25.22 7.11
C ALA A 367 -1.00 24.68 6.13
N PRO A 368 -1.23 23.59 5.38
CA PRO A 368 -0.29 23.14 4.35
C PRO A 368 -0.09 24.15 3.22
N VAL A 369 -1.17 24.79 2.75
CA VAL A 369 -1.10 25.82 1.71
C VAL A 369 -0.25 27.00 2.17
N TRP A 370 -0.45 27.45 3.41
CA TRP A 370 0.32 28.54 3.99
C TRP A 370 1.81 28.17 4.15
N ILE A 371 2.13 26.94 4.56
CA ILE A 371 3.52 26.44 4.58
C ILE A 371 4.14 26.55 3.19
N VAL A 372 3.46 26.05 2.15
CA VAL A 372 3.98 26.13 0.77
C VAL A 372 4.23 27.57 0.36
N VAL A 373 3.28 28.48 0.60
CA VAL A 373 3.41 29.91 0.30
C VAL A 373 4.55 30.57 1.08
N ALA A 374 4.75 30.21 2.36
CA ALA A 374 5.82 30.75 3.18
C ALA A 374 7.21 30.31 2.66
N TYR A 375 7.34 29.04 2.25
CA TYR A 375 8.60 28.51 1.70
C TYR A 375 8.90 29.00 0.29
N THR A 376 7.89 29.24 -0.55
CA THR A 376 8.09 29.83 -1.88
C THR A 376 8.49 31.30 -1.80
N ARG A 377 7.88 32.10 -0.92
CA ARG A 377 8.28 33.50 -0.66
C ARG A 377 9.71 33.64 -0.13
N ALA A 378 10.21 32.60 0.53
CA ALA A 378 11.57 32.59 1.05
C ALA A 378 12.61 32.07 0.02
N GLU A 379 12.20 31.75 -1.22
CA GLU A 379 13.05 31.10 -2.26
C GLU A 379 13.68 29.76 -1.84
N LEU A 380 13.20 29.16 -0.73
CA LEU A 380 13.73 27.94 -0.15
C LEU A 380 12.90 26.69 -0.50
N ALA A 381 11.85 26.84 -1.31
CA ALA A 381 10.99 25.73 -1.71
C ALA A 381 11.77 24.58 -2.39
N TRP A 382 12.76 24.91 -3.21
CA TRP A 382 13.61 23.90 -3.85
C TRP A 382 14.46 23.12 -2.84
N VAL A 383 14.96 23.78 -1.78
CA VAL A 383 15.76 23.16 -0.71
C VAL A 383 14.95 22.08 0.00
N VAL A 384 13.66 22.36 0.29
CA VAL A 384 12.75 21.39 0.92
C VAL A 384 12.49 20.20 0.00
N VAL A 385 12.26 20.43 -1.28
CA VAL A 385 12.01 19.36 -2.26
C VAL A 385 13.24 18.47 -2.42
N VAL A 386 14.43 19.05 -2.57
CA VAL A 386 15.70 18.30 -2.72
C VAL A 386 16.03 17.54 -1.44
N ALA A 387 15.94 18.18 -0.27
CA ALA A 387 16.17 17.52 1.01
C ALA A 387 15.16 16.39 1.26
N GLY A 388 13.88 16.61 0.92
CA GLY A 388 12.84 15.59 0.99
C GLY A 388 13.10 14.40 0.07
N ALA A 389 13.53 14.65 -1.18
CA ALA A 389 13.90 13.59 -2.12
C ALA A 389 15.11 12.79 -1.63
N LEU A 390 16.17 13.46 -1.16
CA LEU A 390 17.34 12.82 -0.56
C LEU A 390 16.99 12.00 0.67
N PHE A 391 16.09 12.50 1.53
CA PHE A 391 15.60 11.77 2.68
C PHE A 391 14.79 10.52 2.28
N MET A 392 13.96 10.60 1.24
CA MET A 392 13.23 9.45 0.70
C MET A 392 14.18 8.38 0.14
N VAL A 393 15.24 8.80 -0.56
CA VAL A 393 16.31 7.90 -1.01
C VAL A 393 17.03 7.27 0.19
N ALA A 394 17.33 8.04 1.23
CA ALA A 394 17.98 7.55 2.44
C ALA A 394 17.13 6.49 3.16
N VAL A 395 15.82 6.75 3.30
CA VAL A 395 14.83 5.82 3.87
C VAL A 395 14.73 4.54 3.03
N GLY A 396 14.66 4.67 1.70
CA GLY A 396 14.58 3.52 0.78
C GLY A 396 15.83 2.64 0.82
N ALA A 397 17.01 3.26 0.74
CA ALA A 397 18.29 2.59 0.84
C ALA A 397 18.51 1.95 2.23
N GLY A 398 18.13 2.66 3.30
CA GLY A 398 18.21 2.17 4.68
C GLY A 398 17.32 0.97 4.93
N ARG A 399 16.07 0.99 4.43
CA ARG A 399 15.19 -0.18 4.45
C ARG A 399 15.80 -1.36 3.70
N ARG A 400 16.34 -1.13 2.49
CA ARG A 400 16.99 -2.19 1.69
C ARG A 400 18.22 -2.78 2.38
N ALA A 401 19.01 -1.96 3.08
CA ALA A 401 20.16 -2.41 3.86
C ALA A 401 19.75 -3.29 5.06
N LEU A 402 18.59 -3.02 5.63
CA LEU A 402 18.05 -3.75 6.78
C LEU A 402 17.25 -4.99 6.41
N VAL A 403 16.89 -5.18 5.13
CA VAL A 403 16.25 -6.41 4.66
C VAL A 403 17.25 -7.55 4.86
N ARG A 404 17.04 -8.33 5.91
CA ARG A 404 17.71 -9.60 6.10
C ARG A 404 17.09 -10.59 5.12
N THR A 405 17.93 -11.29 4.36
CA THR A 405 17.60 -12.61 3.83
C THR A 405 17.68 -13.61 4.99
N ASP A 406 16.81 -13.45 5.99
CA ASP A 406 16.67 -14.46 7.04
C ASP A 406 15.95 -15.65 6.39
N GLY A 407 16.71 -16.69 6.03
CA GLY A 407 16.16 -17.99 5.63
C GLY A 407 15.49 -18.74 6.79
N SER A 408 15.49 -18.18 8.01
CA SER A 408 15.07 -18.84 9.25
C SER A 408 13.59 -18.67 9.63
N ALA A 409 12.77 -18.00 8.82
CA ALA A 409 11.40 -17.62 9.17
C ALA A 409 10.29 -18.39 8.41
N ARG A 410 10.58 -19.57 7.86
CA ARG A 410 9.55 -20.42 7.23
C ARG A 410 9.25 -21.60 8.14
N THR A 411 7.96 -21.87 8.36
CA THR A 411 7.50 -23.12 8.97
C THR A 411 8.14 -24.29 8.20
N PRO A 412 8.78 -25.26 8.89
CA PRO A 412 9.47 -26.36 8.23
C PRO A 412 8.55 -27.11 7.25
N GLU A 413 9.04 -27.28 6.03
CA GLU A 413 8.33 -28.01 4.99
C GLU A 413 8.67 -29.50 5.06
N HIS A 414 7.63 -30.33 5.01
CA HIS A 414 7.75 -31.78 5.01
C HIS A 414 7.25 -32.34 3.66
N PRO A 415 7.74 -33.52 3.25
CA PRO A 415 7.18 -34.22 2.09
C PRO A 415 5.68 -34.40 2.22
N ALA A 416 4.93 -34.09 1.16
CA ALA A 416 3.49 -34.28 1.13
C ALA A 416 3.14 -35.77 1.05
N PRO A 417 2.09 -36.23 1.76
CA PRO A 417 1.55 -37.56 1.55
C PRO A 417 0.92 -37.66 0.16
N ARG A 418 0.87 -38.89 -0.39
CA ARG A 418 0.17 -39.13 -1.66
C ARG A 418 -1.34 -39.07 -1.43
N VAL A 419 -1.99 -38.08 -2.03
CA VAL A 419 -3.45 -37.87 -1.97
C VAL A 419 -4.10 -38.58 -3.15
N ARG A 420 -5.15 -39.37 -2.90
CA ARG A 420 -5.90 -40.15 -3.91
C ARG A 420 -7.37 -39.77 -3.96
N HIS A 421 -7.96 -39.40 -2.82
CA HIS A 421 -9.37 -39.06 -2.68
C HIS A 421 -9.53 -37.69 -1.98
N PRO A 422 -9.05 -36.58 -2.59
CA PRO A 422 -9.23 -35.26 -2.01
C PRO A 422 -10.68 -34.81 -2.09
N VAL A 423 -11.23 -34.29 -0.99
CA VAL A 423 -12.55 -33.66 -0.97
C VAL A 423 -12.44 -32.18 -0.61
N LEU A 424 -13.01 -31.32 -1.44
CA LEU A 424 -12.98 -29.86 -1.28
C LEU A 424 -14.39 -29.30 -1.07
N ILE A 425 -14.61 -28.67 0.08
CA ILE A 425 -15.86 -27.98 0.39
C ILE A 425 -15.74 -26.52 -0.06
N MET A 426 -16.60 -26.07 -0.97
CA MET A 426 -16.53 -24.71 -1.50
C MET A 426 -17.81 -23.93 -1.22
N ASN A 427 -17.65 -22.67 -0.79
CA ASN A 427 -18.76 -21.74 -0.66
C ASN A 427 -18.82 -20.80 -1.87
N PRO A 428 -19.77 -20.98 -2.81
CA PRO A 428 -19.84 -20.17 -4.03
C PRO A 428 -20.07 -18.68 -3.78
N ARG A 429 -20.67 -18.31 -2.63
CA ARG A 429 -21.02 -16.92 -2.28
C ARG A 429 -19.88 -16.18 -1.57
N SER A 430 -18.87 -16.90 -1.08
CA SER A 430 -17.75 -16.28 -0.35
C SER A 430 -16.89 -15.38 -1.23
N GLY A 431 -16.32 -14.34 -0.62
CA GLY A 431 -15.30 -13.47 -1.21
C GLY A 431 -15.71 -12.75 -2.50
N GLY A 432 -17.00 -12.56 -2.74
CA GLY A 432 -17.52 -11.94 -3.97
C GLY A 432 -17.61 -12.90 -5.16
N GLY A 433 -17.88 -14.18 -4.91
CA GLY A 433 -18.07 -15.17 -5.98
C GLY A 433 -16.77 -15.74 -6.54
N LYS A 434 -15.70 -15.76 -5.73
CA LYS A 434 -14.37 -16.20 -6.21
C LYS A 434 -14.35 -17.63 -6.74
N VAL A 435 -15.16 -18.53 -6.17
CA VAL A 435 -15.27 -19.92 -6.62
C VAL A 435 -15.63 -19.99 -8.11
N ALA A 436 -16.68 -19.28 -8.53
CA ALA A 436 -17.09 -19.24 -9.93
C ALA A 436 -16.13 -18.38 -10.78
N ARG A 437 -15.72 -17.21 -10.28
CA ARG A 437 -14.86 -16.28 -11.03
C ARG A 437 -13.52 -16.88 -11.46
N PHE A 438 -12.94 -17.75 -10.63
CA PHE A 438 -11.64 -18.39 -10.87
C PHE A 438 -11.75 -19.86 -11.31
N GLY A 439 -12.95 -20.35 -11.60
CA GLY A 439 -13.17 -21.74 -12.02
C GLY A 439 -12.61 -22.76 -11.02
N LEU A 440 -12.77 -22.51 -9.72
CA LEU A 440 -12.12 -23.32 -8.68
C LEU A 440 -12.66 -24.76 -8.66
N ARG A 441 -13.96 -24.92 -8.93
CA ARG A 441 -14.59 -26.24 -8.98
C ARG A 441 -14.02 -27.07 -10.11
N GLU A 442 -14.05 -26.52 -11.33
CA GLU A 442 -13.62 -27.22 -12.54
C GLU A 442 -12.14 -27.58 -12.46
N LYS A 443 -11.31 -26.67 -11.94
CA LYS A 443 -9.88 -26.96 -11.71
C LYS A 443 -9.67 -28.05 -10.67
N ALA A 444 -10.41 -28.03 -9.57
CA ALA A 444 -10.29 -29.05 -8.52
C ALA A 444 -10.70 -30.44 -9.03
N GLU A 445 -11.83 -30.54 -9.73
CA GLU A 445 -12.32 -31.79 -10.34
C GLU A 445 -11.32 -32.33 -11.38
N ALA A 446 -10.75 -31.45 -12.22
CA ALA A 446 -9.72 -31.84 -13.19
C ALA A 446 -8.43 -32.37 -12.53
N LEU A 447 -8.15 -31.99 -11.29
CA LEU A 447 -7.02 -32.49 -10.49
C LEU A 447 -7.39 -33.74 -9.66
N GLY A 448 -8.58 -34.30 -9.86
CA GLY A 448 -9.03 -35.53 -9.20
C GLY A 448 -9.71 -35.33 -7.84
N ALA A 449 -10.06 -34.10 -7.48
CA ALA A 449 -10.78 -33.83 -6.23
C ALA A 449 -12.30 -33.89 -6.42
N GLN A 450 -12.99 -34.47 -5.44
CA GLN A 450 -14.44 -34.34 -5.32
C GLN A 450 -14.75 -32.96 -4.73
N VAL A 451 -15.68 -32.23 -5.34
CA VAL A 451 -16.08 -30.89 -4.87
C VAL A 451 -17.49 -30.92 -4.29
N LEU A 452 -17.62 -30.50 -3.04
CA LEU A 452 -18.90 -30.32 -2.36
C LEU A 452 -19.23 -28.83 -2.29
N LEU A 453 -20.25 -28.39 -3.02
CA LEU A 453 -20.72 -27.01 -2.98
C LEU A 453 -21.69 -26.81 -1.82
N LEU A 454 -21.48 -25.75 -1.04
CA LEU A 454 -22.48 -25.33 -0.05
C LEU A 454 -23.67 -24.68 -0.76
N GLU A 455 -24.85 -25.27 -0.62
CA GLU A 455 -26.10 -24.81 -1.24
C GLU A 455 -26.96 -23.96 -0.29
N GLY A 456 -27.71 -23.01 -0.86
CA GLY A 456 -28.79 -22.30 -0.16
C GLY A 456 -28.38 -21.20 0.84
N PRO A 457 -29.36 -20.43 1.36
CA PRO A 457 -29.18 -19.48 2.46
C PRO A 457 -29.27 -20.12 3.87
N GLY A 458 -29.23 -21.45 3.99
CA GLY A 458 -29.27 -22.15 5.28
C GLY A 458 -27.89 -22.35 5.90
N GLU A 459 -27.86 -22.58 7.22
CA GLU A 459 -26.67 -23.05 7.95
C GLU A 459 -26.43 -24.53 7.63
N THR A 460 -25.83 -24.81 6.47
CA THR A 460 -25.25 -26.14 6.25
C THR A 460 -24.09 -26.31 7.22
N ASP A 461 -24.16 -27.32 8.11
CA ASP A 461 -23.04 -27.63 9.02
C ASP A 461 -21.86 -28.15 8.21
N VAL A 462 -20.92 -27.26 7.95
CA VAL A 462 -19.70 -27.53 7.19
C VAL A 462 -18.82 -28.57 7.90
N ALA A 463 -18.84 -28.61 9.23
CA ALA A 463 -18.08 -29.59 9.99
C ALA A 463 -18.70 -30.99 9.86
N GLU A 464 -20.03 -31.10 9.85
CA GLU A 464 -20.72 -32.37 9.57
C GLU A 464 -20.43 -32.86 8.16
N LEU A 465 -20.49 -31.97 7.16
CA LEU A 465 -20.14 -32.30 5.77
C LEU A 465 -18.70 -32.81 5.64
N ALA A 466 -17.75 -32.16 6.33
CA ALA A 466 -16.36 -32.59 6.37
C ALA A 466 -16.18 -33.96 7.06
N ARG A 467 -16.91 -34.22 8.16
CA ARG A 467 -16.90 -35.52 8.83
C ARG A 467 -17.45 -36.61 7.92
N LYS A 468 -18.56 -36.35 7.24
CA LYS A 468 -19.18 -37.27 6.28
C LYS A 468 -18.21 -37.61 5.13
N ALA A 469 -17.59 -36.61 4.52
CA ALA A 469 -16.59 -36.82 3.48
C ALA A 469 -15.43 -37.72 3.96
N ALA A 470 -14.94 -37.50 5.18
CA ALA A 470 -13.92 -38.36 5.77
C ALA A 470 -14.39 -39.80 5.99
N THR A 471 -15.62 -40.01 6.47
CA THR A 471 -16.20 -41.36 6.61
C THR A 471 -16.42 -42.07 5.26
N GLU A 472 -16.62 -41.30 4.19
CA GLU A 472 -16.73 -41.81 2.81
C GLU A 472 -15.37 -42.08 2.15
N GLY A 473 -14.26 -41.91 2.88
CA GLY A 473 -12.91 -42.29 2.44
C GLY A 473 -12.02 -41.14 1.97
N ALA A 474 -12.38 -39.88 2.26
CA ALA A 474 -11.52 -38.75 1.94
C ALA A 474 -10.15 -38.86 2.66
N ASP A 475 -9.06 -38.81 1.90
CA ASP A 475 -7.69 -38.83 2.45
C ASP A 475 -7.05 -37.43 2.54
N LEU A 476 -7.80 -36.40 2.11
CA LEU A 476 -7.54 -34.99 2.30
C LEU A 476 -8.86 -34.22 2.37
N LEU A 477 -8.96 -33.30 3.32
CA LEU A 477 -10.07 -32.35 3.40
C LEU A 477 -9.58 -30.96 3.00
N GLY A 478 -10.33 -30.23 2.20
CA GLY A 478 -10.01 -28.84 1.95
C GLY A 478 -11.22 -27.95 1.81
N VAL A 479 -10.96 -26.65 1.78
CA VAL A 479 -12.02 -25.64 1.84
C VAL A 479 -11.70 -24.38 1.04
N ALA A 480 -12.69 -23.90 0.30
CA ALA A 480 -12.69 -22.60 -0.34
C ALA A 480 -13.76 -21.70 0.31
N GLY A 481 -13.35 -20.92 1.31
CA GLY A 481 -14.25 -20.09 2.12
C GLY A 481 -13.53 -19.02 2.94
N GLY A 482 -14.24 -18.37 3.85
CA GLY A 482 -13.68 -17.42 4.83
C GLY A 482 -12.94 -18.09 5.97
N ASP A 483 -12.27 -17.29 6.82
CA ASP A 483 -11.45 -17.79 7.94
C ASP A 483 -12.27 -18.66 8.94
N GLY A 484 -13.52 -18.29 9.25
CA GLY A 484 -14.42 -19.10 10.10
C GLY A 484 -14.74 -20.49 9.52
N THR A 485 -15.14 -20.55 8.25
CA THR A 485 -15.35 -21.84 7.55
C THR A 485 -14.05 -22.65 7.46
N GLN A 486 -12.90 -21.99 7.30
CA GLN A 486 -11.60 -22.65 7.30
C GLN A 486 -11.31 -23.31 8.66
N ALA A 487 -11.59 -22.63 9.77
CA ALA A 487 -11.37 -23.17 11.12
C ALA A 487 -12.20 -24.42 11.39
N LEU A 488 -13.47 -24.46 10.97
CA LEU A 488 -14.35 -25.61 11.17
C LEU A 488 -13.86 -26.86 10.43
N VAL A 489 -13.51 -26.73 9.15
CA VAL A 489 -12.97 -27.87 8.36
C VAL A 489 -11.58 -28.26 8.86
N ALA A 490 -10.75 -27.29 9.24
CA ALA A 490 -9.44 -27.56 9.81
C ALA A 490 -9.52 -28.35 11.12
N ASP A 491 -10.49 -28.06 11.98
CA ASP A 491 -10.67 -28.80 13.24
C ASP A 491 -11.07 -30.26 13.00
N VAL A 492 -11.96 -30.51 12.04
CA VAL A 492 -12.31 -31.87 11.62
C VAL A 492 -11.08 -32.60 11.08
N ALA A 493 -10.35 -31.98 10.15
CA ALA A 493 -9.13 -32.56 9.59
C ALA A 493 -8.08 -32.85 10.66
N ALA A 494 -7.87 -31.95 11.62
CA ALA A 494 -6.97 -32.15 12.74
C ALA A 494 -7.41 -33.30 13.66
N SER A 495 -8.71 -33.37 13.98
CA SER A 495 -9.26 -34.44 14.85
C SER A 495 -9.14 -35.83 14.24
N LEU A 496 -9.25 -35.94 12.90
CA LEU A 496 -9.16 -37.19 12.16
C LEU A 496 -7.74 -37.49 11.69
N GLY A 497 -6.78 -36.59 11.95
CA GLY A 497 -5.43 -36.72 11.45
C GLY A 497 -5.40 -36.86 9.93
N LEU A 498 -6.11 -35.98 9.21
CA LEU A 498 -6.10 -35.83 7.75
C LEU A 498 -5.34 -34.57 7.34
N PRO A 499 -4.66 -34.55 6.18
CA PRO A 499 -4.13 -33.32 5.60
C PRO A 499 -5.27 -32.34 5.27
N PHE A 500 -4.98 -31.05 5.42
CA PHE A 500 -5.91 -29.96 5.19
C PHE A 500 -5.43 -29.05 4.05
N LEU A 501 -6.28 -28.73 3.08
CA LEU A 501 -5.99 -27.77 2.01
C LEU A 501 -6.88 -26.54 2.14
N VAL A 502 -6.31 -25.34 2.00
CA VAL A 502 -7.08 -24.09 2.03
C VAL A 502 -6.94 -23.31 0.73
N VAL A 503 -8.06 -22.80 0.22
CA VAL A 503 -8.12 -21.94 -0.96
C VAL A 503 -8.60 -20.54 -0.54
N PRO A 504 -7.89 -19.44 -0.88
CA PRO A 504 -8.20 -18.08 -0.43
C PRO A 504 -9.42 -17.46 -1.17
N ALA A 505 -10.58 -18.07 -0.97
CA ALA A 505 -11.86 -17.68 -1.60
C ALA A 505 -12.76 -16.83 -0.71
N GLY A 506 -12.40 -16.52 0.54
CA GLY A 506 -13.10 -15.58 1.42
C GLY A 506 -12.70 -14.12 1.23
N THR A 507 -13.33 -13.23 2.01
CA THR A 507 -13.11 -11.76 1.94
C THR A 507 -11.75 -11.35 2.52
N ARG A 508 -11.35 -11.98 3.63
CA ARG A 508 -10.17 -11.62 4.44
C ARG A 508 -9.01 -12.60 4.26
N ASN A 509 -9.24 -13.89 4.52
CA ASN A 509 -8.29 -14.99 4.30
C ASN A 509 -6.96 -14.79 5.01
N HIS A 510 -6.98 -14.36 6.27
CA HIS A 510 -5.75 -14.12 7.04
C HIS A 510 -4.93 -15.40 7.16
N PHE A 511 -5.58 -16.53 7.42
CA PHE A 511 -4.88 -17.81 7.56
C PHE A 511 -4.20 -18.24 6.25
N ALA A 512 -4.91 -18.18 5.12
CA ALA A 512 -4.32 -18.46 3.81
C ALA A 512 -3.16 -17.51 3.44
N LEU A 513 -3.25 -16.24 3.86
CA LEU A 513 -2.18 -15.25 3.66
C LEU A 513 -0.95 -15.52 4.53
N ASP A 514 -1.14 -15.97 5.78
CA ASP A 514 -0.03 -16.37 6.66
C ASP A 514 0.69 -17.63 6.12
N LEU A 515 -0.04 -18.52 5.42
CA LEU A 515 0.55 -19.65 4.69
C LEU A 515 1.30 -19.23 3.40
N GLY A 516 1.18 -17.97 2.99
CA GLY A 516 1.83 -17.41 1.81
C GLY A 516 1.12 -17.69 0.49
N LEU A 517 -0.18 -18.01 0.51
CA LEU A 517 -0.99 -18.28 -0.68
C LEU A 517 -1.33 -17.00 -1.45
N ASP A 518 -1.54 -17.15 -2.77
CA ASP A 518 -1.85 -16.03 -3.67
C ASP A 518 -3.31 -15.59 -3.52
N ARG A 519 -3.52 -14.35 -3.08
CA ARG A 519 -4.86 -13.75 -2.92
C ARG A 519 -5.46 -13.31 -4.26
N GLU A 520 -4.60 -12.92 -5.20
CA GLU A 520 -5.00 -12.42 -6.52
C GLU A 520 -5.31 -13.57 -7.47
N ASP A 521 -4.68 -14.74 -7.26
CA ASP A 521 -4.97 -15.97 -7.97
C ASP A 521 -5.20 -17.16 -7.01
N PRO A 522 -6.41 -17.28 -6.44
CA PRO A 522 -6.75 -18.38 -5.53
C PRO A 522 -6.63 -19.77 -6.15
N ALA A 523 -6.75 -19.89 -7.48
CA ALA A 523 -6.70 -21.17 -8.17
C ALA A 523 -5.34 -21.86 -8.02
N LYS A 524 -4.25 -21.10 -7.81
CA LYS A 524 -2.90 -21.66 -7.55
C LYS A 524 -2.80 -22.46 -6.25
N ALA A 525 -3.70 -22.23 -5.29
CA ALA A 525 -3.71 -23.04 -4.07
C ALA A 525 -4.01 -24.53 -4.37
N LEU A 526 -4.76 -24.81 -5.45
CA LEU A 526 -5.09 -26.17 -5.88
C LEU A 526 -3.89 -26.92 -6.48
N ASP A 527 -2.81 -26.22 -6.89
CA ASP A 527 -1.58 -26.86 -7.39
C ASP A 527 -0.90 -27.70 -6.29
N ALA A 528 -1.28 -27.49 -5.03
CA ALA A 528 -0.86 -28.33 -3.91
C ALA A 528 -1.32 -29.79 -4.03
N LEU A 529 -2.39 -30.08 -4.79
CA LEU A 529 -2.86 -31.45 -5.03
C LEU A 529 -1.88 -32.25 -5.89
N THR A 530 -1.06 -31.58 -6.72
CA THR A 530 -0.09 -32.22 -7.62
C THR A 530 1.36 -32.03 -7.15
N ASP A 531 1.75 -30.80 -6.78
CA ASP A 531 3.08 -30.47 -6.23
C ASP A 531 2.95 -29.69 -4.91
N GLY A 532 2.49 -30.41 -3.89
CA GLY A 532 2.35 -29.91 -2.54
C GLY A 532 3.56 -30.15 -1.65
N VAL A 533 3.69 -29.31 -0.63
CA VAL A 533 4.50 -29.54 0.57
C VAL A 533 3.61 -29.46 1.80
N LEU A 534 3.95 -30.23 2.82
CA LEU A 534 3.17 -30.29 4.06
C LEU A 534 3.79 -29.37 5.13
N LEU A 535 2.96 -28.52 5.70
CA LEU A 535 3.28 -27.70 6.87
C LEU A 535 2.57 -28.29 8.09
N ARG A 536 3.24 -28.30 9.24
CA ARG A 536 2.58 -28.54 10.53
C ARG A 536 2.36 -27.19 11.19
N VAL A 537 1.11 -26.88 11.51
CA VAL A 537 0.73 -25.62 12.15
C VAL A 537 -0.15 -25.89 13.35
N ASP A 538 -0.17 -24.94 14.26
CA ASP A 538 -0.95 -24.97 15.47
C ASP A 538 -2.42 -24.63 15.16
N LEU A 539 -3.32 -25.11 16.01
CA LEU A 539 -4.73 -24.77 15.96
C LEU A 539 -5.16 -24.22 17.32
N GLY A 540 -5.86 -23.09 17.34
CA GLY A 540 -6.40 -22.52 18.57
C GLY A 540 -7.77 -23.10 18.91
N ARG A 541 -8.12 -23.13 20.20
CA ARG A 541 -9.48 -23.41 20.68
C ARG A 541 -9.91 -22.38 21.72
N ALA A 542 -11.14 -21.89 21.64
CA ALA A 542 -11.74 -20.97 22.60
C ALA A 542 -13.10 -21.49 23.04
N ALA A 543 -13.23 -21.90 24.29
CA ALA A 543 -14.44 -22.53 24.84
C ALA A 543 -15.04 -23.62 23.90
N GLY A 544 -14.18 -24.46 23.33
CA GLY A 544 -14.57 -25.52 22.39
C GLY A 544 -14.61 -25.11 20.91
N HIS A 545 -14.66 -23.82 20.57
CA HIS A 545 -14.66 -23.34 19.19
C HIS A 545 -13.23 -23.29 18.60
N PRO A 546 -12.97 -23.89 17.43
CA PRO A 546 -11.66 -23.81 16.80
C PRO A 546 -11.41 -22.42 16.19
N PHE A 547 -10.15 -21.99 16.17
CA PHE A 547 -9.73 -20.80 15.45
C PHE A 547 -8.33 -20.97 14.85
N VAL A 548 -8.18 -20.50 13.61
CA VAL A 548 -6.93 -20.52 12.85
C VAL A 548 -6.25 -19.16 12.82
N ASN A 549 -6.91 -18.07 13.22
CA ASN A 549 -6.32 -16.72 13.25
C ASN A 549 -6.35 -16.09 14.64
N ASN A 550 -7.52 -15.65 15.12
CA ASN A 550 -7.63 -14.97 16.41
C ASN A 550 -9.03 -15.02 17.01
N VAL A 551 -9.06 -14.72 18.30
CA VAL A 551 -10.24 -14.49 19.12
C VAL A 551 -10.15 -13.09 19.69
N SER A 552 -11.23 -12.33 19.59
CA SER A 552 -11.29 -10.94 20.03
C SER A 552 -12.39 -10.72 21.04
N PHE A 553 -12.11 -9.87 22.03
CA PHE A 553 -12.98 -9.54 23.15
C PHE A 553 -13.10 -8.02 23.29
N GLY A 554 -14.19 -7.57 23.94
CA GLY A 554 -14.44 -6.16 24.24
C GLY A 554 -14.83 -5.36 22.99
N ALA A 555 -14.41 -4.09 22.94
CA ALA A 555 -14.82 -3.14 21.91
C ALA A 555 -14.58 -3.64 20.46
N TYR A 556 -13.52 -4.43 20.23
CA TYR A 556 -13.23 -4.99 18.91
C TYR A 556 -14.21 -6.12 18.51
N ALA A 557 -14.63 -6.94 19.47
CA ALA A 557 -15.63 -7.99 19.21
C ALA A 557 -16.97 -7.37 18.77
N GLU A 558 -17.38 -6.28 19.42
CA GLU A 558 -18.61 -5.55 19.10
C GLU A 558 -18.60 -4.94 17.68
N VAL A 559 -17.44 -4.45 17.21
CA VAL A 559 -17.26 -3.99 15.81
C VAL A 559 -17.44 -5.13 14.82
N VAL A 560 -16.89 -6.30 15.15
CA VAL A 560 -16.95 -7.52 14.31
C VAL A 560 -18.40 -8.00 14.15
N GLN A 561 -19.26 -7.78 15.16
CA GLN A 561 -20.68 -8.13 15.10
C GLN A 561 -21.51 -7.20 14.19
N SER A 562 -20.99 -6.02 13.80
CA SER A 562 -21.75 -5.12 12.94
C SER A 562 -21.83 -5.65 11.49
N PRO A 563 -23.03 -5.72 10.88
CA PRO A 563 -23.20 -6.10 9.48
C PRO A 563 -22.34 -5.25 8.53
N ALA A 564 -22.14 -3.97 8.88
CA ALA A 564 -21.31 -3.03 8.12
C ALA A 564 -19.80 -3.36 8.11
N TYR A 565 -19.30 -4.10 9.12
CA TYR A 565 -17.91 -4.57 9.16
C TYR A 565 -17.68 -5.80 8.27
N ARG A 566 -18.70 -6.67 8.09
CA ARG A 566 -18.65 -7.81 7.16
C ARG A 566 -18.61 -7.36 5.69
N ASP A 567 -19.26 -6.24 5.37
CA ASP A 567 -19.36 -5.70 4.00
C ASP A 567 -18.15 -4.86 3.53
N GLY A 568 -17.04 -4.85 4.26
CA GLY A 568 -15.80 -4.18 3.83
C GLY A 568 -15.89 -2.65 3.72
N LYS A 569 -16.88 -2.00 4.35
CA LYS A 569 -17.01 -0.55 4.34
C LYS A 569 -16.06 0.08 5.37
N THR A 570 -14.87 0.48 4.92
CA THR A 570 -13.88 1.28 5.66
C THR A 570 -14.46 2.52 6.34
N ARG A 571 -15.59 3.04 5.86
CA ARG A 571 -16.31 4.17 6.43
C ARG A 571 -16.97 3.86 7.77
N THR A 572 -17.52 2.66 7.97
CA THR A 572 -18.25 2.34 9.20
C THR A 572 -17.31 2.00 10.35
N THR A 573 -16.15 1.42 10.06
CA THR A 573 -15.07 1.27 11.05
C THR A 573 -14.61 2.63 11.59
N LEU A 574 -14.49 3.65 10.75
CA LEU A 574 -14.14 5.02 11.17
C LEU A 574 -15.29 5.75 11.87
N GLU A 575 -16.54 5.42 11.58
CA GLU A 575 -17.72 5.98 12.24
C GLU A 575 -17.96 5.40 13.65
N LEU A 576 -17.57 4.13 13.88
CA LEU A 576 -17.71 3.42 15.15
C LEU A 576 -16.48 3.56 16.07
N LEU A 577 -15.29 3.79 15.51
CA LEU A 577 -14.03 3.89 16.28
C LEU A 577 -14.07 4.92 17.43
N PRO A 578 -14.64 6.14 17.26
CA PRO A 578 -14.63 7.14 18.32
C PRO A 578 -15.51 6.75 19.51
N ASP A 579 -16.68 6.16 19.26
CA ASP A 579 -17.63 5.78 20.31
C ASP A 579 -17.10 4.59 21.14
N LEU A 580 -16.24 3.74 20.54
CA LEU A 580 -15.59 2.58 21.17
C LEU A 580 -14.31 2.93 21.93
N LEU A 581 -13.61 3.99 21.52
CA LEU A 581 -12.43 4.52 22.21
C LEU A 581 -12.79 5.45 23.37
N VAL A 582 -14.04 5.93 23.45
CA VAL A 582 -14.47 6.94 24.42
C VAL A 582 -15.62 6.45 25.32
N GLY A 583 -16.42 5.46 24.89
CA GLY A 583 -17.53 4.91 25.66
C GLY A 583 -17.36 3.41 25.95
N HIS A 584 -17.20 3.04 27.23
CA HIS A 584 -17.31 1.65 27.67
C HIS A 584 -18.77 1.19 27.50
N ARG A 585 -19.10 0.52 26.38
CA ARG A 585 -20.42 -0.11 26.17
C ARG A 585 -20.44 -1.64 26.37
N GLY A 586 -19.29 -2.24 26.65
CA GLY A 586 -19.13 -3.70 26.81
C GLY A 586 -19.04 -4.18 28.26
N ALA A 587 -18.96 -5.51 28.42
CA ALA A 587 -18.65 -6.16 29.69
C ALA A 587 -17.26 -5.76 30.21
N ARG A 588 -17.09 -5.61 31.52
CA ARG A 588 -15.78 -5.36 32.13
C ARG A 588 -14.98 -6.65 32.11
N LEU A 589 -13.91 -6.67 31.32
CA LEU A 589 -13.08 -7.86 31.11
C LEU A 589 -11.98 -7.96 32.19
N ALA A 590 -11.58 -9.18 32.51
CA ALA A 590 -10.30 -9.49 33.14
C ALA A 590 -9.67 -10.65 32.37
N ALA A 591 -8.35 -10.69 32.21
CA ALA A 591 -7.73 -11.83 31.54
C ALA A 591 -6.39 -12.20 32.16
N ARG A 592 -6.10 -13.51 32.16
CA ARG A 592 -4.84 -14.07 32.61
C ARG A 592 -4.17 -14.81 31.47
N ALA A 593 -2.93 -14.45 31.15
CA ALA A 593 -2.11 -15.08 30.13
C ALA A 593 -0.72 -15.39 30.69
N GLY A 594 -0.50 -16.64 31.12
CA GLY A 594 0.71 -17.01 31.84
C GLY A 594 0.82 -16.26 33.17
N GLU A 595 1.91 -15.51 33.35
CA GLU A 595 2.15 -14.67 34.54
C GLU A 595 1.58 -13.25 34.40
N ALA A 596 1.05 -12.89 33.23
CA ALA A 596 0.51 -11.55 32.99
C ALA A 596 -1.01 -11.51 33.24
N ASP A 597 -1.42 -10.59 34.10
CA ASP A 597 -2.82 -10.26 34.35
C ASP A 597 -3.19 -8.95 33.62
N PHE A 598 -4.39 -8.93 33.04
CA PHE A 598 -4.98 -7.81 32.32
C PHE A 598 -6.25 -7.38 33.04
N GLU A 599 -6.18 -6.23 33.70
CA GLU A 599 -7.30 -5.64 34.44
C GLU A 599 -8.09 -4.68 33.54
N ALA A 600 -9.38 -4.96 33.32
CA ALA A 600 -10.30 -4.09 32.56
C ALA A 600 -9.79 -3.61 31.18
N PRO A 601 -9.20 -4.47 30.31
CA PRO A 601 -8.79 -4.02 28.99
C PRO A 601 -10.00 -3.58 28.16
N GLN A 602 -9.87 -2.46 27.43
CA GLN A 602 -10.91 -1.99 26.50
C GLN A 602 -11.11 -2.96 25.33
N ALA A 603 -10.02 -3.60 24.89
CA ALA A 603 -10.04 -4.70 23.94
C ALA A 603 -8.91 -5.69 24.25
N LEU A 604 -9.20 -6.97 24.05
CA LEU A 604 -8.21 -8.04 24.16
C LEU A 604 -8.26 -8.88 22.88
N LEU A 605 -7.09 -9.15 22.32
CA LEU A 605 -6.94 -9.98 21.13
C LEU A 605 -6.02 -11.16 21.46
N VAL A 606 -6.51 -12.37 21.23
CA VAL A 606 -5.79 -13.63 21.43
C VAL A 606 -5.61 -14.29 20.07
N SER A 607 -4.38 -14.30 19.54
CA SER A 607 -4.04 -14.87 18.24
C SER A 607 -3.42 -16.26 18.38
N ASN A 608 -3.70 -17.16 17.42
CA ASN A 608 -3.03 -18.45 17.33
C ASN A 608 -1.63 -18.20 16.76
N ASN A 609 -0.58 -18.30 17.57
CA ASN A 609 0.75 -17.73 17.34
C ASN A 609 0.83 -16.20 17.44
N PRO A 610 1.97 -15.66 17.93
CA PRO A 610 2.14 -14.22 18.09
C PRO A 610 2.19 -13.47 16.76
N TYR A 611 1.48 -12.34 16.69
CA TYR A 611 1.69 -11.38 15.60
C TYR A 611 3.13 -10.88 15.59
N GLY A 612 3.64 -10.57 14.39
CA GLY A 612 4.96 -9.98 14.25
C GLY A 612 5.13 -8.69 15.07
N THR A 613 6.37 -8.41 15.47
CA THR A 613 6.76 -7.20 16.24
C THR A 613 6.81 -5.92 15.38
N GLY A 614 6.34 -6.00 14.12
CA GLY A 614 6.21 -4.88 13.19
C GLY A 614 5.19 -3.83 13.64
N ASP A 615 5.03 -2.76 12.84
CA ASP A 615 4.04 -1.69 13.00
C ASP A 615 2.62 -2.21 13.37
N ILE A 616 1.74 -1.37 13.93
CA ILE A 616 0.33 -1.73 14.23
C ILE A 616 -0.43 -2.17 12.98
N ALA A 617 -0.05 -1.67 11.80
CA ALA A 617 -0.52 -2.19 10.50
C ALA A 617 -0.12 -3.67 10.24
N GLY A 618 0.77 -4.23 11.06
CA GLY A 618 1.23 -5.61 11.10
C GLY A 618 0.51 -6.50 12.12
N LEU A 619 -0.48 -6.01 12.87
CA LEU A 619 -1.38 -6.80 13.74
C LEU A 619 -2.31 -7.78 12.97
N GLY A 620 -1.99 -8.08 11.71
CA GLY A 620 -2.73 -9.03 10.88
C GLY A 620 -1.84 -10.11 10.24
N ARG A 621 -0.57 -10.25 10.65
CA ARG A 621 0.33 -11.28 10.11
C ARG A 621 1.15 -12.00 11.16
N ARG A 622 1.23 -13.32 11.02
CA ARG A 622 1.96 -14.19 11.92
C ARG A 622 3.16 -14.80 11.20
N PRO A 623 4.39 -14.48 11.62
CA PRO A 623 5.59 -14.93 10.93
C PRO A 623 5.84 -16.43 11.07
N ARG A 624 5.26 -17.06 12.09
CA ARG A 624 5.26 -18.51 12.31
C ARG A 624 3.89 -18.94 12.77
N LEU A 625 3.52 -20.16 12.38
CA LEU A 625 2.25 -20.79 12.75
C LEU A 625 2.46 -22.09 13.54
N ASP A 626 3.70 -22.38 13.97
CA ASP A 626 4.15 -23.62 14.60
C ASP A 626 4.90 -23.38 15.93
N GLY A 627 4.62 -22.24 16.57
CA GLY A 627 5.30 -21.79 17.80
C GLY A 627 4.74 -22.41 19.08
N GLY A 628 3.55 -23.03 19.03
CA GLY A 628 2.90 -23.68 20.17
C GLY A 628 2.37 -22.73 21.25
N GLU A 629 2.31 -21.43 20.97
CA GLU A 629 1.86 -20.40 21.90
C GLU A 629 0.80 -19.50 21.26
N LEU A 630 -0.09 -18.94 22.08
CA LEU A 630 -0.99 -17.86 21.70
C LEU A 630 -0.28 -16.52 21.88
N GLY A 631 -0.56 -15.58 20.98
CA GLY A 631 -0.20 -14.17 21.15
C GLY A 631 -1.34 -13.41 21.82
N VAL A 632 -1.05 -12.64 22.86
CA VAL A 632 -2.06 -11.83 23.55
C VAL A 632 -1.71 -10.36 23.42
N VAL A 633 -2.69 -9.57 23.00
CA VAL A 633 -2.58 -8.12 22.86
C VAL A 633 -3.72 -7.48 23.64
N GLY A 634 -3.38 -6.85 24.77
CA GLY A 634 -4.29 -6.01 25.53
C GLY A 634 -4.15 -4.56 25.10
N VAL A 635 -5.29 -3.89 24.90
CA VAL A 635 -5.38 -2.47 24.55
C VAL A 635 -6.11 -1.75 25.68
N ASP A 636 -5.44 -0.74 26.23
CA ASP A 636 -5.99 0.21 27.20
C ASP A 636 -5.57 1.62 26.80
N VAL A 637 -6.49 2.41 26.25
CA VAL A 637 -6.20 3.76 25.76
C VAL A 637 -6.98 4.77 26.59
N ALA A 638 -6.27 5.48 27.48
CA ALA A 638 -6.85 6.52 28.32
C ALA A 638 -6.80 7.92 27.68
N SER A 639 -6.05 8.12 26.59
CA SER A 639 -5.89 9.46 25.98
C SER A 639 -5.47 9.45 24.50
N ALA A 640 -5.71 10.58 23.81
CA ALA A 640 -5.33 10.77 22.40
C ALA A 640 -3.80 10.72 22.15
N THR A 641 -2.98 11.06 23.14
CA THR A 641 -1.51 10.94 23.07
C THR A 641 -1.07 9.48 23.09
N GLN A 642 -1.76 8.62 23.86
CA GLN A 642 -1.55 7.17 23.86
C GLN A 642 -2.03 6.55 22.54
N ALA A 643 -3.19 6.96 22.02
CA ALA A 643 -3.68 6.56 20.70
C ALA A 643 -2.72 6.95 19.55
N ALA A 644 -2.13 8.14 19.60
CA ALA A 644 -1.12 8.58 18.65
C ALA A 644 0.23 7.85 18.83
N GLY A 645 0.57 7.47 20.06
CA GLY A 645 1.72 6.63 20.39
C GLY A 645 1.63 5.24 19.77
N LEU A 646 0.42 4.66 19.77
CA LEU A 646 0.10 3.40 19.08
C LEU A 646 0.44 3.50 17.59
N LEU A 647 -0.07 4.51 16.88
CA LEU A 647 0.17 4.70 15.44
C LEU A 647 1.65 4.93 15.07
N ARG A 648 2.49 5.38 16.02
CA ARG A 648 3.92 5.62 15.82
C ARG A 648 4.80 4.43 16.19
N GLY A 649 4.21 3.32 16.65
CA GLY A 649 4.93 2.08 16.97
C GLY A 649 5.99 2.21 18.09
N ARG A 650 5.95 3.28 18.88
CA ARG A 650 6.72 3.39 20.14
C ARG A 650 6.18 2.35 21.12
N ARG A 651 6.95 1.99 22.16
CA ARG A 651 6.43 1.28 23.35
C ARG A 651 5.25 2.11 23.86
N ALA A 652 4.05 1.81 23.39
CA ALA A 652 2.88 2.62 23.63
C ALA A 652 2.42 2.28 25.03
N THR A 653 2.52 3.24 25.94
CA THR A 653 1.76 3.24 27.20
C THR A 653 0.30 2.99 26.81
N GLY A 654 -0.23 1.79 27.11
CA GLY A 654 -1.57 1.35 26.70
C GLY A 654 -1.64 0.12 25.77
N LEU A 655 -0.51 -0.47 25.36
CA LEU A 655 -0.49 -1.75 24.64
C LEU A 655 0.41 -2.76 25.36
N THR A 656 -0.18 -3.84 25.86
CA THR A 656 0.55 -4.94 26.48
C THR A 656 0.53 -6.14 25.55
N ARG A 657 1.71 -6.69 25.26
CA ARG A 657 1.87 -7.87 24.40
C ARG A 657 2.60 -8.96 25.17
N VAL A 658 1.99 -10.13 25.27
CA VAL A 658 2.58 -11.32 25.90
C VAL A 658 2.30 -12.54 25.05
N THR A 659 3.00 -13.64 25.32
CA THR A 659 2.66 -14.96 24.78
C THR A 659 2.34 -15.91 25.91
N ALA A 660 1.42 -16.83 25.66
CA ALA A 660 1.02 -17.84 26.62
C ALA A 660 0.45 -19.05 25.89
N ARG A 661 0.59 -20.26 26.45
CA ARG A 661 -0.07 -21.45 25.89
C ARG A 661 -1.57 -21.48 26.12
N GLU A 662 -1.99 -20.81 27.20
CA GLU A 662 -3.36 -20.73 27.67
C GLU A 662 -3.66 -19.29 28.10
N VAL A 663 -4.87 -18.84 27.78
CA VAL A 663 -5.40 -17.54 28.18
C VAL A 663 -6.81 -17.74 28.71
N VAL A 664 -7.06 -17.26 29.92
CA VAL A 664 -8.39 -17.31 30.54
C VAL A 664 -8.94 -15.90 30.56
N VAL A 665 -10.11 -15.69 29.96
CA VAL A 665 -10.78 -14.38 29.91
C VAL A 665 -12.06 -14.46 30.74
N ASP A 666 -12.11 -13.64 31.78
CA ASP A 666 -13.24 -13.44 32.68
C ASP A 666 -13.97 -12.12 32.35
N ALA A 667 -15.21 -11.98 32.81
CA ALA A 667 -16.01 -10.79 32.65
C ALA A 667 -17.12 -10.69 33.71
N ASP A 668 -17.65 -9.48 33.90
CA ASP A 668 -18.77 -9.19 34.81
C ASP A 668 -20.14 -9.71 34.33
N ARG A 669 -20.19 -10.62 33.35
CA ARG A 669 -21.42 -11.21 32.80
C ARG A 669 -21.22 -12.70 32.55
N GLU A 670 -22.30 -13.49 32.66
CA GLU A 670 -22.27 -14.94 32.42
C GLU A 670 -21.90 -15.31 30.97
N ARG A 671 -22.28 -14.47 30.01
CA ARG A 671 -21.96 -14.64 28.59
C ARG A 671 -21.52 -13.33 27.96
N ILE A 672 -20.53 -13.40 27.09
CA ILE A 672 -19.99 -12.23 26.39
C ILE A 672 -19.93 -12.43 24.87
N PRO A 673 -20.07 -11.35 24.09
CA PRO A 673 -19.80 -11.39 22.66
C PRO A 673 -18.30 -11.59 22.40
N VAL A 674 -17.97 -12.58 21.58
CA VAL A 674 -16.61 -12.93 21.18
C VAL A 674 -16.53 -13.00 19.66
N GLY A 675 -15.50 -12.41 19.09
CA GLY A 675 -15.20 -12.52 17.66
C GLY A 675 -14.19 -13.64 17.41
N VAL A 676 -14.62 -14.81 16.96
CA VAL A 676 -13.76 -15.96 16.62
C VAL A 676 -13.53 -15.98 15.11
N ASP A 677 -12.30 -15.74 14.66
CA ASP A 677 -11.93 -15.64 13.23
C ASP A 677 -12.80 -14.70 12.39
N GLY A 678 -13.37 -13.67 13.04
CA GLY A 678 -14.27 -12.70 12.42
C GLY A 678 -15.75 -13.08 12.41
N GLU A 679 -16.11 -14.23 12.98
CA GLU A 679 -17.48 -14.63 13.27
C GLU A 679 -17.85 -14.25 14.71
N ALA A 680 -19.09 -13.79 14.88
CA ALA A 680 -19.59 -13.29 16.14
C ALA A 680 -20.32 -14.43 16.87
N VAL A 681 -19.81 -14.84 18.02
CA VAL A 681 -20.40 -15.88 18.87
C VAL A 681 -20.56 -15.36 20.30
N SER A 682 -21.58 -15.86 21.00
CA SER A 682 -21.80 -15.55 22.42
C SER A 682 -21.33 -16.74 23.26
N LEU A 683 -20.23 -16.56 24.00
CA LEU A 683 -19.59 -17.63 24.77
C LEU A 683 -19.82 -17.45 26.27
N PRO A 684 -19.98 -18.55 27.03
CA PRO A 684 -20.00 -18.50 28.49
C PRO A 684 -18.62 -18.14 29.04
N VAL A 685 -18.62 -17.44 30.18
CA VAL A 685 -17.43 -17.01 30.91
C VAL A 685 -17.14 -18.00 32.04
N PRO A 686 -15.87 -18.33 32.35
CA PRO A 686 -14.65 -17.85 31.70
C PRO A 686 -14.39 -18.48 30.33
N VAL A 687 -13.96 -17.66 29.37
CA VAL A 687 -13.57 -18.13 28.03
C VAL A 687 -12.10 -18.58 28.09
N ARG A 688 -11.89 -19.89 28.08
CA ARG A 688 -10.56 -20.50 28.02
C ARG A 688 -10.09 -20.65 26.57
N CYS A 689 -8.98 -20.00 26.25
CA CYS A 689 -8.29 -20.07 24.97
C CYS A 689 -7.00 -20.89 25.09
N GLU A 690 -6.83 -21.88 24.23
CA GLU A 690 -5.68 -22.81 24.26
C GLU A 690 -5.05 -22.98 22.88
N ALA A 691 -3.72 -23.04 22.82
CA ALA A 691 -2.98 -23.46 21.63
C ALA A 691 -2.87 -25.00 21.58
N ARG A 692 -3.10 -25.60 20.41
CA ARG A 692 -2.79 -27.01 20.12
C ARG A 692 -1.60 -27.09 19.17
N PRO A 693 -0.37 -27.32 19.68
CA PRO A 693 0.84 -27.26 18.86
C PRO A 693 0.87 -28.32 17.76
N GLY A 694 1.18 -27.93 16.52
CA GLY A 694 1.36 -28.83 15.37
C GLY A 694 0.16 -29.72 15.05
N ALA A 695 -1.05 -29.37 15.52
CA ALA A 695 -2.25 -30.18 15.41
C ALA A 695 -2.78 -30.30 13.97
N LEU A 696 -2.53 -29.30 13.14
CA LEU A 696 -3.04 -29.23 11.77
C LEU A 696 -1.92 -29.46 10.76
N ARG A 697 -2.15 -30.39 9.83
CA ARG A 697 -1.22 -30.70 8.74
C ARG A 697 -1.75 -30.05 7.46
N VAL A 698 -1.16 -28.93 7.05
CA VAL A 698 -1.64 -28.12 5.92
C VAL A 698 -0.85 -28.42 4.66
N LEU A 699 -1.55 -28.82 3.60
CA LEU A 699 -0.98 -28.99 2.27
C LEU A 699 -1.02 -27.65 1.52
N VAL A 700 0.15 -27.18 1.09
CA VAL A 700 0.32 -25.92 0.34
C VAL A 700 1.15 -26.16 -0.91
N PRO A 701 0.98 -25.37 -1.98
CA PRO A 701 1.80 -25.54 -3.18
C PRO A 701 3.27 -25.21 -2.86
N ARG A 702 4.18 -25.97 -3.45
CA ARG A 702 5.63 -25.77 -3.29
C ARG A 702 6.04 -24.36 -3.71
N GLU A 703 5.60 -23.97 -4.91
CA GLU A 703 5.76 -22.60 -5.39
C GLU A 703 4.61 -21.72 -4.91
N ARG A 704 4.91 -20.82 -3.98
CA ARG A 704 3.96 -19.82 -3.51
C ARG A 704 4.63 -18.47 -3.35
N PRO A 705 3.88 -17.34 -3.51
CA PRO A 705 4.43 -15.99 -3.34
C PRO A 705 5.17 -15.80 -2.01
N GLY A 706 4.77 -16.56 -1.00
CA GLY A 706 5.36 -16.54 0.33
C GLY A 706 4.98 -15.28 1.10
N MET A 707 5.30 -15.26 2.39
CA MET A 707 5.14 -14.05 3.17
C MET A 707 6.19 -13.01 2.75
N ARG A 708 5.75 -11.86 2.23
CA ARG A 708 6.64 -10.70 2.10
C ARG A 708 7.06 -10.30 3.51
N ALA A 709 8.34 -10.42 3.83
CA ALA A 709 8.88 -9.97 5.10
C ALA A 709 8.46 -8.50 5.33
N PRO A 710 7.94 -8.15 6.52
CA PRO A 710 7.61 -6.77 6.82
C PRO A 710 8.84 -5.91 6.58
N LEU A 711 8.65 -4.74 5.97
CA LEU A 711 9.75 -3.80 5.76
C LEU A 711 10.38 -3.51 7.13
N PRO A 712 11.69 -3.74 7.28
CA PRO A 712 12.35 -3.52 8.56
C PRO A 712 12.18 -2.06 8.98
N ARG A 713 11.90 -1.85 10.26
CA ARG A 713 11.87 -0.50 10.84
C ARG A 713 13.24 0.14 10.66
N LEU A 714 13.26 1.43 10.31
CA LEU A 714 14.52 2.16 10.18
C LEU A 714 15.20 2.27 11.53
N ASP A 715 16.36 1.63 11.64
CA ASP A 715 17.26 1.67 12.78
C ASP A 715 18.58 2.28 12.31
N TRP A 716 18.70 3.61 12.44
CA TRP A 716 19.88 4.36 12.03
C TRP A 716 21.17 3.87 12.72
N PRO A 717 21.19 3.60 14.04
CA PRO A 717 22.34 2.97 14.70
C PRO A 717 22.78 1.63 14.06
N ARG A 718 21.82 0.81 13.63
CA ARG A 718 22.11 -0.46 12.94
C ARG A 718 22.60 -0.24 11.51
N ILE A 719 22.01 0.70 10.77
CA ILE A 719 22.47 1.11 9.43
C ILE A 719 23.91 1.63 9.50
N ALA A 720 24.24 2.45 10.50
CA ALA A 720 25.60 2.93 10.75
C ALA A 720 26.58 1.77 10.98
N ARG A 721 26.20 0.80 11.82
CA ARG A 721 27.01 -0.41 12.06
C ARG A 721 27.20 -1.26 10.81
N LEU A 722 26.20 -1.35 9.93
CA LEU A 722 26.29 -2.07 8.65
C LEU A 722 27.16 -1.35 7.61
N ALA A 723 27.31 -0.03 7.71
CA ALA A 723 28.12 0.76 6.79
C ALA A 723 29.63 0.67 7.10
N LEU A 724 29.97 0.46 8.38
CA LEU A 724 31.33 0.33 8.87
C LEU A 724 31.97 -1.00 8.40
N PRO A 725 33.27 -1.02 8.08
CA PRO A 725 33.98 -2.28 7.87
C PRO A 725 33.91 -3.09 9.16
N SER A 726 33.38 -4.31 9.11
CA SER A 726 33.59 -5.26 10.21
C SER A 726 35.09 -5.39 10.39
N ALA A 727 35.61 -5.02 11.56
CA ALA A 727 36.99 -5.29 11.92
C ALA A 727 37.18 -6.81 11.75
N ARG A 728 37.92 -7.21 10.69
CA ARG A 728 38.40 -8.58 10.58
C ARG A 728 39.27 -8.82 11.80
N GLY A 729 39.10 -10.02 12.37
CA GLY A 729 39.70 -10.44 13.62
C GLY A 729 41.17 -10.03 13.69
N HIS A 730 41.56 -9.57 14.89
CA HIS A 730 42.94 -9.69 15.27
C HIS A 730 43.32 -11.15 15.06
N ALA A 731 44.16 -11.40 14.06
CA ALA A 731 44.95 -12.61 14.02
C ALA A 731 45.67 -12.66 15.36
N HIS A 732 45.36 -13.66 16.18
CA HIS A 732 46.29 -14.09 17.20
C HIS A 732 47.65 -14.29 16.51
N PRO A 733 48.75 -13.73 17.03
CA PRO A 733 50.07 -14.13 16.54
C PRO A 733 50.19 -15.62 16.79
N GLU A 734 50.39 -16.40 15.74
CA GLU A 734 50.81 -17.80 15.85
C GLU A 734 52.01 -17.86 16.79
N ALA A 735 51.85 -18.57 17.90
CA ALA A 735 52.99 -19.05 18.67
C ALA A 735 53.77 -20.04 17.79
N PRO A 736 55.11 -19.97 17.75
CA PRO A 736 55.88 -20.87 16.90
C PRO A 736 55.74 -22.31 17.39
N HIS A 737 55.33 -23.20 16.50
CA HIS A 737 55.34 -24.65 16.70
C HIS A 737 56.77 -25.15 16.95
N PRO A 738 57.02 -26.00 17.96
CA PRO A 738 58.31 -26.66 18.13
C PRO A 738 58.45 -27.81 17.12
N GLU A 739 59.65 -27.88 16.54
CA GLU A 739 60.14 -28.88 15.59
C GLU A 739 59.95 -30.32 16.09
N ALA A 740 59.66 -31.20 15.13
CA ALA A 740 59.63 -32.64 15.32
C ALA A 740 61.02 -33.20 15.61
N ALA A 741 61.15 -33.95 16.70
CA ALA A 741 62.25 -34.88 16.92
C ALA A 741 61.67 -36.28 17.15
N HIS A 742 62.09 -37.22 16.31
CA HIS A 742 61.84 -38.66 16.39
C HIS A 742 62.23 -39.23 17.77
N PRO A 743 61.58 -40.34 18.19
CA PRO A 743 62.29 -41.36 18.93
C PRO A 743 62.25 -42.72 18.22
N GLU A 744 63.47 -43.25 18.10
CA GLU A 744 63.84 -44.61 17.77
C GLU A 744 63.48 -45.58 18.92
N ALA A 745 63.50 -46.88 18.60
CA ALA A 745 63.02 -48.00 19.40
C ALA A 745 63.64 -48.15 20.81
N ALA A 746 62.86 -48.70 21.76
CA ALA A 746 63.13 -49.95 22.49
C ALA A 746 62.25 -50.10 23.75
N HIS A 747 61.88 -51.35 24.04
CA HIS A 747 61.13 -51.86 25.21
C HIS A 747 61.56 -51.27 26.57
N PRO A 748 60.65 -51.26 27.57
CA PRO A 748 60.73 -52.33 28.58
C PRO A 748 59.40 -52.81 29.19
N GLU A 749 59.58 -53.92 29.88
CA GLU A 749 58.71 -54.73 30.72
C GLU A 749 58.16 -54.02 31.98
N THR A 750 56.97 -54.50 32.39
CA THR A 750 56.44 -54.75 33.75
C THR A 750 56.38 -53.68 34.87
N ALA A 751 55.16 -53.68 35.44
CA ALA A 751 54.82 -53.68 36.87
C ALA A 751 54.75 -52.36 37.67
N ARG A 752 53.48 -51.91 37.83
CA ARG A 752 52.70 -51.80 39.10
C ARG A 752 53.20 -50.85 40.22
N PRO A 753 52.27 -50.45 41.13
CA PRO A 753 52.00 -49.05 41.42
C PRO A 753 52.20 -48.71 42.91
N THR A 754 52.00 -47.45 43.29
CA THR A 754 51.28 -47.03 44.52
C THR A 754 51.25 -45.50 44.62
N GLU A 755 50.07 -44.92 44.43
CA GLU A 755 49.25 -44.23 45.46
C GLU A 755 49.88 -43.22 46.46
N PRO A 756 49.08 -42.37 47.15
CA PRO A 756 48.86 -40.96 46.76
C PRO A 756 48.93 -39.97 47.94
N GLY A 757 48.47 -38.73 47.74
CA GLY A 757 48.02 -37.81 48.81
C GLY A 757 48.22 -36.35 48.39
N GLY A 758 47.25 -35.45 48.45
CA GLY A 758 45.86 -35.48 48.92
C GLY A 758 45.18 -34.16 48.58
#